data_AF-U2E8M1-F1
#
_entry.id   AF-U2E8M1-F1
#
_cell.length_a   1.000
_cell.length_b   1.000
_cell.length_c   1.000
_cell.angle_alpha   90.00
_cell.angle_beta   90.00
_cell.angle_gamma   90.00
#
_symmetry.space_group_name_H-M   'P 1'
#
loop_
_entity.id
_entity.type
_entity.pdbx_description
1 polymer ?
#
loop_
_entity_poly.entity_id
_entity_poly.type
_entity_poly.pdbx_seq_one_letter_code
_entity_poly.pdbx_strand_id
1 'polypeptide(L)'
;MKKNMLFFIFVLLTVSLYASEPLRIRVMTYNLRFGELASLEELAMHIKSFSPDFVALQEVDCNTQRERAPKQNGKNFISELAYYTGMFGLYGKTIDYKGGYYGIGILSRYPYISSQKTLLPHIQKDVEQRAVLEGLFEMDGDTLVFASTHLDAQRADARELQADFICNHFMNVKYPLVLGGDFNSIPSSKVVKTMEKNWFSDPDVRPTIPSSNPVRRIDFLFAKPMKGWKVIRSQPVFSTLSDHLPVVTDLEYHKIKSSTEVRAARDVIYRQIGSRAADINLEIIPAVGNRDVYEIKAQHGNLTLSGSSSVALCYAFHSYMKKACHSLKTWGGEHFQLPDQWPDFGEKQTSPYEFRYFLNVCTFGYTAPYWDWERWEREIDWMALRGVNMPLATIANEAIAERVWMKMGLEKDEVRMFFTAPAHLPWHRMGNLTTWEGPLSDEWMEKQVELQHKVLDRMHELGMKPIVPAFAGFVPTAFVDQHPEISFKRLEWGGFRPEYNAYVLPPDSPYFEEIGKLFVQEWEKEFGKHTYYLSDSFNEMRLPVDQSDVEGKHKLLAQYGESIYRSIAAGNKDAVWITQGWTFGYQHDFWDKESLKALLSYVPNDKMIIVDLGNDYPKWVWNTEQTWKVHDGFYGKKWIFSYVPNFGGKTPMTGDLQMYASSSSMALHTSNKGNLVGFGSAPEGLENNEVVYELLADMGWTDEPIHLNSWIDNYGKARYGSFPSKMKMAWNIFRQTAYSSLYSYPRFTWQTVVPDTHRLSKIDVGDDFLHGVELFLDCVDSLKDSRLYVNDAIEFAAYYLAAKADKAYIAALRADSVGHKENARDNLKIAVDILLKVDRLLASHPLYRLEPWVKMARDCGVTSDEKDHYEMNAKRLVTTWGGLQRDYAARFWSGLIKDYYIPRMELYFSSHRDQLQNWEEEWLSLPWNNSTQPFENALDAAIKEVNKLRNM
;
A
#
# COMPACT_ATOMS: atom_id res chain seq x y z
N MET A 1 -11.61 56.97 -47.73
CA MET A 1 -10.71 56.07 -48.51
C MET A 1 -9.98 55.14 -47.54
N LYS A 2 -9.94 53.85 -47.89
CA LYS A 2 -9.14 52.74 -47.32
C LYS A 2 -9.52 52.20 -45.93
N LYS A 3 -10.34 51.14 -45.99
CA LYS A 3 -10.38 50.00 -45.05
C LYS A 3 -9.02 49.29 -45.09
N ASN A 4 -8.39 49.06 -43.93
CA ASN A 4 -7.33 48.08 -43.77
C ASN A 4 -7.90 46.84 -43.09
N MET A 5 -7.87 45.74 -43.82
CA MET A 5 -8.37 44.42 -43.46
C MET A 5 -7.24 43.66 -42.77
N LEU A 6 -7.40 43.33 -41.48
CA LEU A 6 -6.53 42.38 -40.78
C LEU A 6 -6.81 40.97 -41.33
N PHE A 7 -5.77 40.31 -41.82
CA PHE A 7 -5.79 38.90 -42.21
C PHE A 7 -5.56 38.05 -40.94
N PHE A 8 -6.59 37.35 -40.48
CA PHE A 8 -6.47 36.28 -39.50
C PHE A 8 -5.91 35.03 -40.21
N ILE A 9 -4.68 34.63 -39.88
CA ILE A 9 -4.16 33.30 -40.24
C ILE A 9 -4.60 32.34 -39.14
N PHE A 10 -5.65 31.56 -39.42
CA PHE A 10 -6.01 30.39 -38.63
C PHE A 10 -5.03 29.27 -38.99
N VAL A 11 -4.02 29.04 -38.15
CA VAL A 11 -3.23 27.80 -38.20
C VAL A 11 -4.09 26.70 -37.57
N LEU A 12 -4.84 26.00 -38.42
CA LEU A 12 -5.37 24.68 -38.09
C LEU A 12 -4.18 23.73 -37.96
N LEU A 13 -3.68 23.57 -36.74
CA LEU A 13 -2.88 22.41 -36.34
C LEU A 13 -3.81 21.20 -36.41
N THR A 14 -3.91 20.60 -37.60
CA THR A 14 -4.35 19.22 -37.73
C THR A 14 -3.30 18.36 -37.06
N VAL A 15 -3.51 18.05 -35.78
CA VAL A 15 -2.91 16.88 -35.16
C VAL A 15 -3.44 15.70 -35.97
N SER A 16 -2.66 15.24 -36.93
CA SER A 16 -2.84 13.91 -37.49
C SER A 16 -2.61 12.94 -36.34
N LEU A 17 -3.70 12.60 -35.65
CA LEU A 17 -3.82 11.36 -34.91
C LEU A 17 -3.46 10.26 -35.91
N TYR A 18 -2.21 9.78 -35.87
CA TYR A 18 -1.89 8.48 -36.43
C TYR A 18 -2.78 7.48 -35.68
N ALA A 19 -3.93 7.14 -36.27
CA ALA A 19 -4.68 5.98 -35.85
C ALA A 19 -3.72 4.79 -36.07
N SER A 20 -3.33 4.11 -34.99
CA SER A 20 -2.59 2.86 -35.10
C SER A 20 -3.39 1.92 -36.01
N GLU A 21 -2.74 1.33 -37.01
CA GLU A 21 -3.41 0.34 -37.85
C GLU A 21 -3.99 -0.78 -36.96
N PRO A 22 -5.21 -1.27 -37.26
CA PRO A 22 -5.84 -2.28 -36.43
C PRO A 22 -5.07 -3.60 -36.54
N LEU A 23 -4.91 -4.30 -35.41
CA LEU A 23 -4.29 -5.61 -35.36
C LEU A 23 -5.21 -6.61 -36.08
N ARG A 24 -4.71 -7.28 -37.13
CA ARG A 24 -5.46 -8.29 -37.88
C ARG A 24 -4.84 -9.66 -37.70
N ILE A 25 -5.66 -10.64 -37.34
CA ILE A 25 -5.22 -12.01 -37.12
C ILE A 25 -6.22 -13.00 -37.68
N ARG A 26 -5.72 -14.09 -38.26
CA ARG A 26 -6.51 -15.28 -38.57
C ARG A 26 -6.27 -16.34 -37.52
N VAL A 27 -7.32 -16.75 -36.83
CA VAL A 27 -7.26 -17.76 -35.77
C VAL A 27 -8.09 -18.99 -36.13
N MET A 28 -7.67 -20.15 -35.64
CA MET A 28 -8.41 -21.40 -35.76
C MET A 28 -8.57 -22.06 -34.39
N THR A 29 -9.73 -22.65 -34.11
CA THR A 29 -9.87 -23.62 -33.00
C THR A 29 -10.28 -24.97 -33.57
N TYR A 30 -9.61 -26.04 -33.15
CA TYR A 30 -9.82 -27.37 -33.70
C TYR A 30 -9.58 -28.49 -32.69
N ASN A 31 -10.66 -29.19 -32.31
CA ASN A 31 -10.59 -30.46 -31.60
C ASN A 31 -10.20 -31.58 -32.59
N LEU A 32 -9.08 -32.25 -32.33
CA LEU A 32 -8.49 -33.24 -33.23
C LEU A 32 -9.02 -34.65 -33.02
N ARG A 33 -9.83 -34.88 -31.98
CA ARG A 33 -10.29 -36.22 -31.59
C ARG A 33 -9.15 -37.24 -31.54
N PHE A 34 -8.03 -36.84 -30.92
CA PHE A 34 -6.78 -37.62 -30.83
C PHE A 34 -6.33 -38.24 -32.18
N GLY A 35 -6.64 -37.61 -33.31
CA GLY A 35 -6.22 -38.04 -34.65
C GLY A 35 -6.83 -39.38 -35.09
N GLU A 36 -8.02 -39.73 -34.59
CA GLU A 36 -8.69 -41.00 -34.90
C GLU A 36 -8.97 -41.18 -36.40
N LEU A 37 -9.40 -40.11 -37.07
CA LEU A 37 -9.97 -40.18 -38.42
C LEU A 37 -9.00 -39.75 -39.53
N ALA A 38 -7.82 -39.25 -39.18
CA ALA A 38 -6.85 -38.70 -40.13
C ALA A 38 -5.41 -38.80 -39.61
N SER A 39 -4.44 -38.82 -40.51
CA SER A 39 -3.03 -38.67 -40.18
C SER A 39 -2.70 -37.24 -39.72
N LEU A 40 -1.61 -37.07 -38.96
CA LEU A 40 -1.14 -35.74 -38.56
C LEU A 40 -0.73 -34.88 -39.77
N GLU A 41 -0.26 -35.51 -40.85
CA GLU A 41 0.04 -34.80 -42.09
C GLU A 41 -1.23 -34.27 -42.76
N GLU A 42 -2.30 -35.07 -42.85
CA GLU A 42 -3.60 -34.61 -43.38
C GLU A 42 -4.18 -33.47 -42.53
N LEU A 43 -4.14 -33.60 -41.20
CA LEU A 43 -4.57 -32.54 -40.27
C LEU A 43 -3.73 -31.27 -40.46
N ALA A 44 -2.41 -31.39 -40.53
CA ALA A 44 -1.50 -30.26 -40.73
C ALA A 44 -1.73 -29.59 -42.08
N MET A 45 -1.89 -30.34 -43.17
CA MET A 45 -2.17 -29.79 -44.49
C MET A 45 -3.52 -29.07 -44.52
N HIS A 46 -4.52 -29.62 -43.84
CA HIS A 46 -5.81 -28.97 -43.69
C HIS A 46 -5.68 -27.64 -42.95
N ILE A 47 -5.01 -27.61 -41.78
CA ILE A 47 -4.72 -26.39 -41.02
C ILE A 47 -3.99 -25.38 -41.90
N LYS A 48 -2.91 -25.80 -42.57
CA LYS A 48 -2.05 -24.98 -43.41
C LYS A 48 -2.81 -24.33 -44.58
N SER A 49 -3.80 -25.03 -45.14
CA SER A 49 -4.61 -24.52 -46.25
C SER A 49 -5.37 -23.23 -45.95
N PHE A 50 -5.61 -22.91 -44.67
CA PHE A 50 -6.25 -21.66 -44.24
C PHE A 50 -5.26 -20.55 -43.89
N SER A 51 -3.97 -20.88 -43.80
CA SER A 51 -2.91 -19.96 -43.36
C SER A 51 -3.24 -19.21 -42.06
N PRO A 52 -3.59 -19.91 -40.96
CA PRO A 52 -3.86 -19.26 -39.69
C PRO A 52 -2.56 -18.69 -39.08
N ASP A 53 -2.69 -17.56 -38.40
CA ASP A 53 -1.65 -17.01 -37.54
C ASP A 53 -1.52 -17.82 -36.26
N PHE A 54 -2.66 -18.27 -35.70
CA PHE A 54 -2.72 -19.07 -34.47
C PHE A 54 -3.76 -20.20 -34.57
N VAL A 55 -3.48 -21.32 -33.91
CA VAL A 55 -4.38 -22.48 -33.83
C VAL A 55 -4.48 -22.97 -32.39
N ALA A 56 -5.68 -22.96 -31.81
CA ALA A 56 -5.98 -23.61 -30.54
C ALA A 56 -6.38 -25.07 -30.80
N LEU A 57 -5.59 -26.02 -30.30
CA LEU A 57 -5.78 -27.46 -30.50
C LEU A 57 -6.27 -28.15 -29.22
N GLN A 58 -7.28 -29.00 -29.37
CA GLN A 58 -7.81 -29.85 -28.30
C GLN A 58 -7.64 -31.34 -28.65
N GLU A 59 -7.58 -32.17 -27.61
CA GLU A 59 -7.37 -33.63 -27.71
C GLU A 59 -6.04 -34.01 -28.36
N VAL A 60 -4.96 -33.40 -27.88
CA VAL A 60 -3.61 -33.54 -28.41
C VAL A 60 -2.84 -34.62 -27.64
N ASP A 61 -2.58 -35.74 -28.33
CA ASP A 61 -1.81 -36.86 -27.80
C ASP A 61 -0.29 -36.63 -27.97
N CYS A 62 0.49 -37.09 -27.00
CA CYS A 62 1.95 -37.11 -27.08
C CYS A 62 2.47 -38.45 -26.57
N ASN A 63 3.00 -39.26 -27.48
CA ASN A 63 3.57 -40.59 -27.23
C ASN A 63 2.59 -41.59 -26.59
N THR A 64 1.30 -41.47 -26.87
CA THR A 64 0.23 -42.32 -26.33
C THR A 64 0.04 -43.59 -27.18
N GLN A 65 -0.67 -44.58 -26.63
CA GLN A 65 -1.07 -45.81 -27.32
C GLN A 65 -2.60 -45.98 -27.27
N ARG A 66 -3.29 -45.84 -28.41
CA ARG A 66 -4.74 -45.94 -28.53
C ARG A 66 -5.16 -47.00 -29.55
N GLU A 67 -6.02 -47.91 -29.14
CA GLU A 67 -6.61 -48.92 -30.04
C GLU A 67 -7.47 -48.29 -31.15
N ARG A 68 -8.14 -47.16 -30.85
CA ARG A 68 -8.98 -46.42 -31.81
C ARG A 68 -8.16 -45.63 -32.85
N ALA A 69 -6.91 -45.29 -32.55
CA ALA A 69 -6.06 -44.48 -33.41
C ALA A 69 -4.66 -45.10 -33.61
N PRO A 70 -4.57 -46.37 -34.08
CA PRO A 70 -3.31 -47.11 -34.09
C PRO A 70 -2.22 -46.48 -34.97
N LYS A 71 -2.61 -45.69 -35.98
CA LYS A 71 -1.69 -44.94 -36.86
C LYS A 71 -1.00 -43.77 -36.14
N GLN A 72 -1.47 -43.41 -34.95
CA GLN A 72 -0.95 -42.29 -34.15
C GLN A 72 -0.14 -42.75 -32.94
N ASN A 73 -0.06 -44.05 -32.73
CA ASN A 73 0.64 -44.63 -31.58
C ASN A 73 2.11 -44.19 -31.53
N GLY A 74 2.53 -43.67 -30.38
CA GLY A 74 3.90 -43.22 -30.13
C GLY A 74 4.27 -41.89 -30.80
N LYS A 75 3.33 -41.18 -31.42
CA LYS A 75 3.57 -39.89 -32.07
C LYS A 75 3.46 -38.72 -31.13
N ASN A 76 4.23 -37.66 -31.40
CA ASN A 76 4.12 -36.39 -30.69
C ASN A 76 3.35 -35.40 -31.58
N PHE A 77 2.05 -35.23 -31.29
CA PHE A 77 1.16 -34.47 -32.17
C PHE A 77 1.62 -33.04 -32.33
N ILE A 78 1.97 -32.36 -31.23
CA ILE A 78 2.30 -30.95 -31.30
C ILE A 78 3.56 -30.70 -32.15
N SER A 79 4.57 -31.56 -32.02
CA SER A 79 5.85 -31.42 -32.73
C SER A 79 5.70 -31.76 -34.20
N GLU A 80 4.96 -32.82 -34.53
CA GLU A 80 4.71 -33.20 -35.92
C GLU A 80 3.80 -32.21 -36.63
N LEU A 81 2.74 -31.73 -35.97
CA LEU A 81 1.88 -30.68 -36.53
C LEU A 81 2.67 -29.39 -36.75
N ALA A 82 3.50 -28.96 -35.79
CA ALA A 82 4.40 -27.82 -35.94
C ALA A 82 5.33 -27.99 -37.16
N TYR A 83 5.94 -29.17 -37.31
CA TYR A 83 6.80 -29.49 -38.44
C TYR A 83 6.09 -29.40 -39.79
N TYR A 84 4.96 -30.10 -39.96
CA TYR A 84 4.24 -30.14 -41.25
C TYR A 84 3.58 -28.79 -41.61
N THR A 85 3.09 -28.04 -40.62
CA THR A 85 2.51 -26.70 -40.84
C THR A 85 3.58 -25.64 -41.09
N GLY A 86 4.78 -25.80 -40.51
CA GLY A 86 5.83 -24.78 -40.47
C GLY A 86 5.59 -23.72 -39.39
N MET A 87 4.87 -24.07 -38.32
CA MET A 87 4.52 -23.20 -37.20
C MET A 87 5.28 -23.60 -35.93
N PHE A 88 5.35 -22.72 -34.94
CA PHE A 88 5.82 -23.05 -33.59
C PHE A 88 4.73 -23.78 -32.81
N GLY A 89 5.11 -24.80 -32.03
CA GLY A 89 4.18 -25.59 -31.22
C GLY A 89 4.39 -25.41 -29.72
N LEU A 90 3.30 -25.18 -28.99
CA LEU A 90 3.26 -25.20 -27.52
C LEU A 90 2.34 -26.32 -27.04
N TYR A 91 2.72 -27.04 -25.99
CA TYR A 91 1.96 -28.16 -25.44
C TYR A 91 1.65 -27.99 -23.97
N GLY A 92 0.37 -28.18 -23.63
CA GLY A 92 -0.15 -28.14 -22.27
C GLY A 92 -0.63 -29.52 -21.84
N LYS A 93 0.26 -30.33 -21.25
CA LYS A 93 -0.12 -31.62 -20.64
C LYS A 93 -1.19 -31.42 -19.56
N THR A 94 -2.30 -32.16 -19.67
CA THR A 94 -3.36 -32.20 -18.66
C THR A 94 -3.32 -33.47 -17.81
N ILE A 95 -3.09 -34.64 -18.43
CA ILE A 95 -3.01 -35.94 -17.74
C ILE A 95 -1.93 -36.85 -18.33
N ASP A 96 -1.50 -37.83 -17.53
CA ASP A 96 -0.83 -39.03 -18.03
C ASP A 96 -1.85 -39.98 -18.66
N TYR A 97 -1.58 -40.47 -19.88
CA TYR A 97 -2.55 -41.29 -20.60
C TYR A 97 -1.86 -42.36 -21.46
N LYS A 98 -2.21 -43.63 -21.22
CA LYS A 98 -1.81 -44.80 -22.04
C LYS A 98 -0.32 -44.82 -22.43
N GLY A 99 0.57 -44.59 -21.45
CA GLY A 99 2.02 -44.62 -21.62
C GLY A 99 2.65 -43.31 -22.11
N GLY A 100 1.84 -42.32 -22.48
CA GLY A 100 2.27 -40.98 -22.85
C GLY A 100 1.48 -39.90 -22.12
N TYR A 101 1.22 -38.78 -22.81
CA TYR A 101 0.54 -37.62 -22.27
C TYR A 101 -0.63 -37.19 -23.16
N TYR A 102 -1.68 -36.68 -22.53
CA TYR A 102 -2.81 -36.07 -23.21
C TYR A 102 -2.99 -34.63 -22.74
N GLY A 103 -3.45 -33.75 -23.64
CA GLY A 103 -3.72 -32.36 -23.30
C GLY A 103 -4.17 -31.50 -24.47
N ILE A 104 -3.75 -30.24 -24.43
CA ILE A 104 -4.09 -29.19 -25.39
C ILE A 104 -2.82 -28.60 -26.01
N GLY A 105 -2.95 -27.92 -27.14
CA GLY A 105 -1.82 -27.29 -27.82
C GLY A 105 -2.13 -25.95 -28.46
N ILE A 106 -1.08 -25.21 -28.80
CA ILE A 106 -1.13 -24.00 -29.64
C ILE A 106 -0.15 -24.17 -30.78
N LEU A 107 -0.59 -23.91 -32.01
CA LEU A 107 0.32 -23.60 -33.12
C LEU A 107 0.35 -22.10 -33.37
N SER A 108 1.53 -21.52 -33.55
CA SER A 108 1.71 -20.10 -33.81
C SER A 108 2.65 -19.87 -34.98
N ARG A 109 2.30 -18.94 -35.86
CA ARG A 109 3.21 -18.43 -36.89
C ARG A 109 4.37 -17.62 -36.28
N TYR A 110 4.13 -16.99 -35.13
CA TYR A 110 5.07 -16.09 -34.45
C TYR A 110 5.78 -16.80 -33.29
N PRO A 111 7.05 -16.46 -32.99
CA PRO A 111 7.72 -16.94 -31.79
C PRO A 111 7.02 -16.39 -30.54
N TYR A 112 7.01 -17.18 -29.46
CA TYR A 112 6.48 -16.74 -28.17
C TYR A 112 7.58 -16.08 -27.32
N ILE A 113 7.21 -15.03 -26.60
CA ILE A 113 8.03 -14.39 -25.56
C ILE A 113 7.99 -15.26 -24.29
N SER A 114 6.79 -15.71 -23.91
CA SER A 114 6.56 -16.55 -22.74
C SER A 114 5.34 -17.44 -22.94
N SER A 115 5.26 -18.53 -22.19
CA SER A 115 4.11 -19.43 -22.21
C SER A 115 3.80 -19.93 -20.80
N GLN A 116 2.52 -20.08 -20.48
CA GLN A 116 2.05 -20.57 -19.19
C GLN A 116 0.94 -21.60 -19.37
N LYS A 117 0.97 -22.65 -18.55
CA LYS A 117 -0.10 -23.64 -18.46
C LYS A 117 -0.68 -23.62 -17.06
N THR A 118 -1.98 -23.38 -16.96
CA THR A 118 -2.69 -23.32 -15.69
C THR A 118 -3.76 -24.40 -15.67
N LEU A 119 -3.73 -25.24 -14.62
CA LEU A 119 -4.75 -26.26 -14.41
C LEU A 119 -6.08 -25.62 -14.00
N LEU A 120 -7.19 -26.09 -14.57
CA LEU A 120 -8.52 -25.60 -14.21
C LEU A 120 -9.06 -26.33 -12.97
N PRO A 121 -10.05 -25.74 -12.26
CA PRO A 121 -10.67 -26.37 -11.09
C PRO A 121 -11.20 -27.78 -11.39
N HIS A 122 -10.95 -28.69 -10.45
CA HIS A 122 -11.28 -30.11 -10.55
C HIS A 122 -12.25 -30.49 -9.42
N ILE A 123 -13.50 -30.86 -9.77
CA ILE A 123 -14.53 -31.17 -8.76
C ILE A 123 -14.34 -32.59 -8.17
N GLN A 124 -13.92 -33.56 -8.98
CA GLN A 124 -13.73 -34.95 -8.55
C GLN A 124 -12.58 -35.62 -9.31
N LYS A 125 -11.82 -36.50 -8.64
CA LYS A 125 -10.61 -37.15 -9.19
C LYS A 125 -10.86 -38.12 -10.35
N ASP A 126 -12.08 -38.60 -10.52
CA ASP A 126 -12.48 -39.56 -11.56
C ASP A 126 -12.82 -38.91 -12.90
N VAL A 127 -12.95 -37.58 -12.94
CA VAL A 127 -13.14 -36.82 -14.17
C VAL A 127 -11.79 -36.36 -14.72
N GLU A 128 -11.68 -36.22 -16.04
CA GLU A 128 -10.43 -35.83 -16.69
C GLU A 128 -9.99 -34.41 -16.29
N GLN A 129 -8.73 -34.24 -15.90
CA GLN A 129 -8.21 -32.93 -15.53
C GLN A 129 -8.10 -32.01 -16.76
N ARG A 130 -8.47 -30.74 -16.60
CA ARG A 130 -8.45 -29.73 -17.67
C ARG A 130 -7.45 -28.61 -17.39
N ALA A 131 -7.06 -27.88 -18.43
CA ALA A 131 -6.12 -26.75 -18.34
C ALA A 131 -6.48 -25.67 -19.34
N VAL A 132 -5.96 -24.46 -19.10
CA VAL A 132 -5.76 -23.44 -20.12
C VAL A 132 -4.26 -23.31 -20.39
N LEU A 133 -3.90 -23.22 -21.67
CA LEU A 133 -2.54 -22.96 -22.15
C LEU A 133 -2.55 -21.58 -22.80
N GLU A 134 -1.66 -20.70 -22.38
CA GLU A 134 -1.51 -19.35 -22.93
C GLU A 134 -0.07 -19.10 -23.39
N GLY A 135 0.08 -18.29 -24.44
CA GLY A 135 1.36 -17.76 -24.89
C GLY A 135 1.27 -16.27 -25.16
N LEU A 136 2.33 -15.54 -24.82
CA LEU A 136 2.53 -14.15 -25.19
C LEU A 136 3.38 -14.10 -26.46
N PHE A 137 2.88 -13.45 -27.51
CA PHE A 137 3.52 -13.44 -28.83
C PHE A 137 3.82 -12.02 -29.28
N GLU A 138 5.04 -11.83 -29.78
CA GLU A 138 5.42 -10.61 -30.50
C GLU A 138 5.03 -10.77 -31.96
N MET A 139 4.20 -9.84 -32.44
CA MET A 139 3.78 -9.75 -33.84
C MET A 139 4.45 -8.54 -34.47
N ASP A 140 4.25 -8.32 -35.78
CA ASP A 140 4.83 -7.18 -36.52
C ASP A 140 4.38 -5.81 -35.93
N GLY A 141 5.06 -5.34 -34.88
CA GLY A 141 4.80 -4.07 -34.19
C GLY A 141 3.75 -4.08 -33.07
N ASP A 142 3.19 -5.23 -32.67
CA ASP A 142 2.26 -5.32 -31.52
C ASP A 142 2.45 -6.64 -30.74
N THR A 143 1.72 -6.80 -29.64
CA THR A 143 1.80 -7.99 -28.77
C THR A 143 0.42 -8.55 -28.50
N LEU A 144 0.26 -9.88 -28.58
CA LEU A 144 -1.00 -10.58 -28.38
C LEU A 144 -0.81 -11.75 -27.40
N VAL A 145 -1.79 -11.98 -26.53
CA VAL A 145 -1.93 -13.26 -25.83
C VAL A 145 -2.84 -14.19 -26.61
N PHE A 146 -2.38 -15.39 -26.95
CA PHE A 146 -3.23 -16.42 -27.54
C PHE A 146 -3.33 -17.62 -26.60
N ALA A 147 -4.54 -18.14 -26.40
CA ALA A 147 -4.81 -19.21 -25.46
C ALA A 147 -5.68 -20.33 -26.05
N SER A 148 -5.46 -21.54 -25.56
CA SER A 148 -6.23 -22.75 -25.87
C SER A 148 -6.81 -23.34 -24.59
N THR A 149 -8.05 -23.84 -24.65
CA THR A 149 -8.68 -24.57 -23.55
C THR A 149 -9.57 -25.71 -24.04
N HIS A 150 -9.86 -26.65 -23.16
CA HIS A 150 -10.85 -27.71 -23.36
C HIS A 150 -11.59 -27.91 -22.04
N LEU A 151 -12.88 -27.58 -21.99
CA LEU A 151 -13.69 -27.71 -20.78
C LEU A 151 -14.24 -29.12 -20.59
N ASP A 152 -14.69 -29.39 -19.37
CA ASP A 152 -15.22 -30.68 -18.96
C ASP A 152 -16.31 -31.23 -19.91
N ALA A 153 -16.17 -32.49 -20.34
CA ALA A 153 -17.09 -33.09 -21.31
C ALA A 153 -18.36 -33.66 -20.66
N GLN A 154 -18.35 -33.93 -19.35
CA GLN A 154 -19.38 -34.72 -18.67
C GLN A 154 -20.31 -33.84 -17.82
N ARG A 155 -19.75 -32.85 -17.11
CA ARG A 155 -20.40 -32.16 -16.01
C ARG A 155 -20.58 -30.67 -16.25
N ALA A 156 -21.82 -30.18 -16.16
CA ALA A 156 -22.14 -28.77 -16.35
C ALA A 156 -21.59 -27.87 -15.22
N ASP A 157 -21.67 -28.31 -13.97
CA ASP A 157 -21.15 -27.59 -12.81
C ASP A 157 -19.62 -27.43 -12.86
N ALA A 158 -18.91 -28.46 -13.33
CA ALA A 158 -17.47 -28.37 -13.59
C ALA A 158 -17.17 -27.30 -14.64
N ARG A 159 -17.88 -27.29 -15.77
CA ARG A 159 -17.68 -26.28 -16.82
C ARG A 159 -17.95 -24.86 -16.33
N GLU A 160 -18.95 -24.66 -15.48
CA GLU A 160 -19.26 -23.35 -14.88
C GLU A 160 -18.09 -22.83 -14.03
N LEU A 161 -17.58 -23.64 -13.10
CA LEU A 161 -16.41 -23.28 -12.28
C LEU A 161 -15.17 -23.01 -13.14
N GLN A 162 -14.98 -23.80 -14.20
CA GLN A 162 -13.85 -23.62 -15.12
C GLN A 162 -13.95 -22.33 -15.92
N ALA A 163 -15.14 -21.95 -16.39
CA ALA A 163 -15.35 -20.68 -17.11
C ALA A 163 -15.18 -19.47 -16.18
N ASP A 164 -15.69 -19.54 -14.94
CA ASP A 164 -15.48 -18.50 -13.93
C ASP A 164 -13.98 -18.35 -13.63
N PHE A 165 -13.25 -19.47 -13.48
CA PHE A 165 -11.80 -19.46 -13.30
C PHE A 165 -11.07 -18.80 -14.47
N ILE A 166 -11.40 -19.14 -15.73
CA ILE A 166 -10.79 -18.53 -16.92
C ILE A 166 -11.07 -17.02 -16.97
N CYS A 167 -12.29 -16.60 -16.68
CA CYS A 167 -12.65 -15.18 -16.65
C CYS A 167 -11.83 -14.40 -15.61
N ASN A 168 -11.58 -15.00 -14.45
CA ASN A 168 -10.77 -14.42 -13.38
C ASN A 168 -9.28 -14.42 -13.76
N HIS A 169 -8.77 -15.52 -14.30
CA HIS A 169 -7.37 -15.68 -14.72
C HIS A 169 -6.95 -14.59 -15.72
N PHE A 170 -7.81 -14.26 -16.69
CA PHE A 170 -7.52 -13.25 -17.70
C PHE A 170 -8.11 -11.88 -17.44
N MET A 171 -8.59 -11.58 -16.22
CA MET A 171 -9.35 -10.35 -15.98
C MET A 171 -8.55 -9.08 -16.29
N ASN A 172 -7.27 -9.07 -15.91
CA ASN A 172 -6.35 -7.92 -16.01
C ASN A 172 -5.27 -8.14 -17.08
N VAL A 173 -5.59 -8.92 -18.12
CA VAL A 173 -4.63 -9.17 -19.20
C VAL A 173 -4.22 -7.85 -19.85
N LYS A 174 -2.90 -7.57 -19.86
CA LYS A 174 -2.33 -6.29 -20.30
C LYS A 174 -2.43 -6.08 -21.81
N TYR A 175 -2.38 -7.17 -22.56
CA TYR A 175 -2.40 -7.20 -24.02
C TYR A 175 -3.74 -7.72 -24.54
N PRO A 176 -4.12 -7.40 -25.79
CA PRO A 176 -5.28 -8.03 -26.41
C PRO A 176 -5.11 -9.56 -26.40
N LEU A 177 -6.19 -10.26 -26.11
CA LEU A 177 -6.17 -11.70 -25.92
C LEU A 177 -7.22 -12.38 -26.79
N VAL A 178 -6.89 -13.54 -27.37
CA VAL A 178 -7.84 -14.45 -27.99
C VAL A 178 -7.73 -15.85 -27.38
N LEU A 179 -8.87 -16.39 -26.95
CA LEU A 179 -9.02 -17.73 -26.39
C LEU A 179 -9.86 -18.59 -27.32
N GLY A 180 -9.28 -19.67 -27.84
CA GLY A 180 -9.99 -20.70 -28.59
C GLY A 180 -10.17 -21.98 -27.77
N GLY A 181 -11.27 -22.69 -27.97
CA GLY A 181 -11.42 -23.98 -27.32
C GLY A 181 -12.72 -24.71 -27.59
N ASP A 182 -12.74 -25.97 -27.17
CA ASP A 182 -13.95 -26.77 -27.02
C ASP A 182 -14.51 -26.55 -25.60
N PHE A 183 -15.65 -25.87 -25.51
CA PHE A 183 -16.31 -25.54 -24.25
C PHE A 183 -17.31 -26.60 -23.82
N ASN A 184 -17.55 -27.64 -24.64
CA ASN A 184 -18.55 -28.68 -24.39
C ASN A 184 -19.95 -28.14 -24.03
N SER A 185 -20.26 -26.90 -24.45
CA SER A 185 -21.43 -26.12 -23.99
C SER A 185 -22.06 -25.37 -25.16
N ILE A 186 -23.40 -25.31 -25.18
CA ILE A 186 -24.14 -24.61 -26.25
C ILE A 186 -24.28 -23.10 -25.97
N PRO A 187 -24.56 -22.24 -26.97
CA PRO A 187 -24.60 -20.78 -26.79
C PRO A 187 -25.55 -20.27 -25.70
N SER A 188 -26.66 -20.97 -25.44
CA SER A 188 -27.64 -20.60 -24.40
C SER A 188 -27.25 -21.04 -22.98
N SER A 189 -26.15 -21.78 -22.81
CA SER A 189 -25.67 -22.28 -21.52
C SER A 189 -25.15 -21.16 -20.61
N LYS A 190 -25.20 -21.39 -19.29
CA LYS A 190 -24.63 -20.49 -18.29
C LYS A 190 -23.12 -20.28 -18.48
N VAL A 191 -22.39 -21.33 -18.88
CA VAL A 191 -20.95 -21.29 -19.20
C VAL A 191 -20.64 -20.21 -20.25
N VAL A 192 -21.33 -20.25 -21.41
CA VAL A 192 -21.12 -19.28 -22.49
C VAL A 192 -21.60 -17.89 -22.06
N LYS A 193 -22.73 -17.79 -21.35
CA LYS A 193 -23.23 -16.51 -20.83
C LYS A 193 -22.28 -15.87 -19.82
N THR A 194 -21.56 -16.65 -19.01
CA THR A 194 -20.51 -16.15 -18.13
C THR A 194 -19.38 -15.52 -18.94
N MET A 195 -18.88 -16.20 -19.99
CA MET A 195 -17.84 -15.67 -20.86
C MET A 195 -18.30 -14.36 -21.52
N GLU A 196 -19.49 -14.35 -22.12
CA GLU A 196 -20.06 -13.21 -22.86
C GLU A 196 -20.32 -11.96 -22.01
N LYS A 197 -20.31 -12.04 -20.67
CA LYS A 197 -20.43 -10.84 -19.81
C LYS A 197 -19.28 -9.85 -20.01
N ASN A 198 -18.06 -10.36 -20.21
CA ASN A 198 -16.82 -9.56 -20.18
C ASN A 198 -15.86 -9.87 -21.32
N TRP A 199 -16.26 -10.74 -22.25
CA TRP A 199 -15.49 -11.14 -23.41
C TRP A 199 -16.28 -10.86 -24.69
N PHE A 200 -15.55 -10.48 -25.73
CA PHE A 200 -16.07 -10.49 -27.08
C PHE A 200 -16.32 -11.95 -27.49
N SER A 201 -17.47 -12.21 -28.07
CA SER A 201 -17.87 -13.51 -28.61
C SER A 201 -18.46 -13.28 -29.99
N ASP A 202 -18.13 -14.14 -30.95
CA ASP A 202 -18.73 -14.09 -32.27
C ASP A 202 -20.15 -14.70 -32.23
N PRO A 203 -21.22 -13.92 -32.47
CA PRO A 203 -22.59 -14.42 -32.38
C PRO A 203 -22.97 -15.35 -33.52
N ASP A 204 -22.30 -15.30 -34.68
CA ASP A 204 -22.82 -15.84 -35.94
C ASP A 204 -22.20 -17.18 -36.38
N VAL A 205 -21.39 -17.81 -35.53
CA VAL A 205 -20.81 -19.13 -35.82
C VAL A 205 -21.91 -20.20 -35.81
N ARG A 206 -22.00 -20.95 -36.93
CA ARG A 206 -22.90 -22.10 -37.10
C ARG A 206 -22.47 -23.29 -36.24
N PRO A 207 -23.32 -24.33 -36.09
CA PRO A 207 -22.94 -25.58 -35.43
C PRO A 207 -21.62 -26.18 -35.91
N THR A 208 -20.88 -26.80 -34.99
CA THR A 208 -19.52 -27.33 -35.19
C THR A 208 -19.42 -28.84 -34.99
N ILE A 209 -20.42 -29.47 -34.35
CA ILE A 209 -20.43 -30.92 -34.08
C ILE A 209 -21.84 -31.54 -34.31
N PRO A 210 -21.94 -32.80 -34.76
CA PRO A 210 -20.89 -33.62 -35.38
C PRO A 210 -20.54 -33.11 -36.80
N SER A 211 -19.30 -33.28 -37.23
CA SER A 211 -18.78 -32.77 -38.51
C SER A 211 -19.59 -33.21 -39.74
N SER A 212 -20.16 -34.41 -39.70
CA SER A 212 -21.00 -34.95 -40.79
C SER A 212 -22.38 -34.30 -40.91
N ASN A 213 -22.95 -33.81 -39.81
CA ASN A 213 -24.24 -33.12 -39.79
C ASN A 213 -24.31 -32.17 -38.57
N PRO A 214 -23.69 -30.99 -38.65
CA PRO A 214 -23.50 -30.14 -37.48
C PRO A 214 -24.82 -29.60 -36.94
N VAL A 215 -25.13 -29.90 -35.67
CA VAL A 215 -26.37 -29.47 -34.99
C VAL A 215 -26.12 -28.72 -33.68
N ARG A 216 -24.92 -28.83 -33.10
CA ARG A 216 -24.51 -28.09 -31.90
C ARG A 216 -23.27 -27.26 -32.16
N ARG A 217 -23.20 -26.06 -31.60
CA ARG A 217 -21.96 -25.25 -31.50
C ARG A 217 -21.40 -25.44 -30.10
N ILE A 218 -20.21 -26.03 -30.00
CA ILE A 218 -19.49 -26.19 -28.73
C ILE A 218 -18.05 -25.65 -28.77
N ASP A 219 -17.54 -25.37 -29.97
CA ASP A 219 -16.24 -24.75 -30.19
C ASP A 219 -16.40 -23.23 -30.30
N PHE A 220 -15.64 -22.48 -29.50
CA PHE A 220 -15.76 -21.02 -29.40
C PHE A 220 -14.41 -20.34 -29.53
N LEU A 221 -14.49 -19.10 -30.01
CA LEU A 221 -13.44 -18.10 -29.92
C LEU A 221 -13.99 -16.94 -29.10
N PHE A 222 -13.28 -16.61 -28.02
CA PHE A 222 -13.54 -15.43 -27.19
C PHE A 222 -12.34 -14.48 -27.28
N ALA A 223 -12.58 -13.18 -27.18
CA ALA A 223 -11.51 -12.19 -27.17
C ALA A 223 -11.67 -11.15 -26.07
N LYS A 224 -10.53 -10.59 -25.61
CA LYS A 224 -10.47 -9.57 -24.55
C LYS A 224 -9.54 -8.42 -24.99
N PRO A 225 -9.84 -7.15 -24.67
CA PRO A 225 -11.06 -6.65 -24.01
C PRO A 225 -12.33 -6.88 -24.85
N MET A 226 -13.51 -6.85 -24.24
CA MET A 226 -14.79 -7.12 -24.95
C MET A 226 -15.08 -6.16 -26.10
N LYS A 227 -14.58 -4.93 -26.02
CA LYS A 227 -14.77 -3.90 -27.04
C LYS A 227 -13.50 -3.77 -27.89
N GLY A 228 -13.66 -3.42 -29.16
CA GLY A 228 -12.54 -3.12 -30.09
C GLY A 228 -12.30 -4.23 -31.11
N TRP A 229 -12.74 -5.45 -30.81
CA TRP A 229 -12.73 -6.56 -31.76
C TRP A 229 -13.88 -6.44 -32.75
N LYS A 230 -13.58 -6.83 -33.99
CA LYS A 230 -14.51 -6.96 -35.09
C LYS A 230 -14.21 -8.27 -35.81
N VAL A 231 -15.24 -9.07 -36.04
CA VAL A 231 -15.15 -10.24 -36.92
C VAL A 231 -15.22 -9.74 -38.37
N ILE A 232 -14.17 -9.99 -39.14
CA ILE A 232 -14.18 -9.77 -40.59
C ILE A 232 -14.92 -10.93 -41.26
N ARG A 233 -14.58 -12.15 -40.84
CA ARG A 233 -15.18 -13.39 -41.35
C ARG A 233 -15.03 -14.47 -40.29
N SER A 234 -16.05 -15.31 -40.14
CA SER A 234 -15.99 -16.48 -39.26
C SER A 234 -16.83 -17.59 -39.83
N GLN A 235 -16.30 -18.81 -39.82
CA GLN A 235 -17.02 -19.97 -40.33
C GLN A 235 -16.49 -21.28 -39.73
N PRO A 236 -17.36 -22.20 -39.32
CA PRO A 236 -17.01 -23.61 -39.27
C PRO A 236 -16.67 -24.08 -40.68
N VAL A 237 -15.55 -24.76 -40.85
CA VAL A 237 -15.11 -25.27 -42.14
C VAL A 237 -15.37 -26.77 -42.21
N PHE A 238 -15.99 -27.21 -43.30
CA PHE A 238 -16.25 -28.64 -43.51
C PHE A 238 -14.95 -29.44 -43.51
N SER A 239 -14.88 -30.46 -42.65
CA SER A 239 -13.76 -31.40 -42.54
C SER A 239 -14.29 -32.74 -42.07
N THR A 240 -13.80 -33.83 -42.66
CA THR A 240 -14.06 -35.20 -42.19
C THR A 240 -12.90 -35.79 -41.39
N LEU A 241 -11.88 -34.97 -41.08
CA LEU A 241 -10.65 -35.40 -40.42
C LEU A 241 -10.78 -35.49 -38.88
N SER A 242 -11.88 -34.96 -38.34
CA SER A 242 -12.29 -35.02 -36.94
C SER A 242 -13.83 -35.07 -36.87
N ASP A 243 -14.38 -35.43 -35.71
CA ASP A 243 -15.82 -35.28 -35.44
C ASP A 243 -16.23 -33.83 -35.15
N HIS A 244 -15.27 -32.91 -34.99
CA HIS A 244 -15.50 -31.47 -34.93
C HIS A 244 -15.15 -30.78 -36.26
N LEU A 245 -15.90 -29.74 -36.61
CA LEU A 245 -15.50 -28.79 -37.65
C LEU A 245 -14.55 -27.74 -37.05
N PRO A 246 -13.37 -27.49 -37.65
CA PRO A 246 -12.54 -26.36 -37.24
C PRO A 246 -13.29 -25.05 -37.48
N VAL A 247 -13.19 -24.13 -36.54
CA VAL A 247 -13.70 -22.76 -36.71
C VAL A 247 -12.54 -21.86 -37.09
N VAL A 248 -12.65 -21.21 -38.26
CA VAL A 248 -11.64 -20.24 -38.74
C VAL A 248 -12.26 -18.85 -38.70
N THR A 249 -11.56 -17.93 -38.03
CA THR A 249 -12.04 -16.57 -37.82
C THR A 249 -10.94 -15.55 -38.14
N ASP A 250 -11.29 -14.59 -38.98
CA ASP A 250 -10.51 -13.38 -39.25
C ASP A 250 -10.99 -12.29 -38.29
N LEU A 251 -10.12 -11.89 -37.36
CA LEU A 251 -10.37 -10.88 -36.36
C LEU A 251 -9.58 -9.61 -36.66
N GLU A 252 -10.21 -8.47 -36.39
CA GLU A 252 -9.61 -7.14 -36.44
C GLU A 252 -9.81 -6.46 -35.08
N TYR A 253 -8.72 -6.03 -34.44
CA TYR A 253 -8.75 -5.33 -33.17
C TYR A 253 -8.35 -3.87 -33.34
N HIS A 254 -9.30 -2.98 -33.06
CA HIS A 254 -9.08 -1.56 -32.90
C HIS A 254 -8.80 -1.29 -31.43
N LYS A 255 -7.57 -0.86 -31.14
CA LYS A 255 -7.13 -0.53 -29.78
C LYS A 255 -8.03 0.58 -29.22
N ILE A 256 -8.97 0.21 -28.35
CA ILE A 256 -9.79 1.19 -27.64
C ILE A 256 -8.93 1.78 -26.55
N LYS A 257 -8.69 3.08 -26.62
CA LYS A 257 -8.04 3.84 -25.55
C LYS A 257 -8.98 3.90 -24.34
N SER A 258 -8.99 2.86 -23.51
CA SER A 258 -9.29 3.06 -22.09
C SER A 258 -8.15 3.92 -21.55
N SER A 259 -8.48 5.04 -20.92
CA SER A 259 -7.48 5.83 -20.18
C SER A 259 -6.76 4.91 -19.18
N THR A 260 -5.46 5.08 -19.02
CA THR A 260 -4.67 4.32 -18.04
C THR A 260 -5.26 4.52 -16.63
N GLU A 261 -5.81 5.70 -16.40
CA GLU A 261 -6.40 6.15 -15.17
C GLU A 261 -7.61 5.30 -14.74
N VAL A 262 -8.52 5.01 -15.68
CA VAL A 262 -9.70 4.16 -15.43
C VAL A 262 -9.29 2.73 -15.10
N ARG A 263 -8.27 2.20 -15.79
CA ARG A 263 -7.77 0.85 -15.53
C ARG A 263 -7.19 0.75 -14.12
N ALA A 264 -6.31 1.68 -13.77
CA ALA A 264 -5.65 1.70 -12.47
C ALA A 264 -6.66 1.79 -11.31
N ALA A 265 -7.69 2.63 -11.45
CA ALA A 265 -8.78 2.73 -10.46
C ALA A 265 -9.64 1.46 -10.43
N ARG A 266 -9.95 0.87 -11.58
CA ARG A 266 -10.71 -0.38 -11.67
C ARG A 266 -9.98 -1.53 -10.97
N ASP A 267 -8.66 -1.59 -11.07
CA ASP A 267 -7.86 -2.62 -10.42
C ASP A 267 -7.87 -2.47 -8.88
N VAL A 268 -7.83 -1.23 -8.36
CA VAL A 268 -8.06 -0.96 -6.92
C VAL A 268 -9.43 -1.50 -6.51
N ILE A 269 -10.47 -1.07 -7.23
CA ILE A 269 -11.86 -1.42 -6.90
C ILE A 269 -12.06 -2.95 -6.99
N TYR A 270 -11.43 -3.61 -7.97
CA TYR A 270 -11.45 -5.06 -8.09
C TYR A 270 -10.85 -5.75 -6.87
N ARG A 271 -9.70 -5.29 -6.35
CA ARG A 271 -9.14 -5.83 -5.10
C ARG A 271 -10.04 -5.57 -3.88
N GLN A 272 -10.94 -4.58 -3.95
CA GLN A 272 -11.94 -4.36 -2.89
C GLN A 272 -13.15 -5.29 -3.01
N ILE A 273 -13.71 -5.49 -4.20
CA ILE A 273 -15.05 -6.09 -4.39
C ILE A 273 -15.13 -7.24 -5.41
N GLY A 274 -13.99 -7.67 -5.93
CA GLY A 274 -13.89 -8.70 -6.96
C GLY A 274 -14.59 -8.29 -8.26
N SER A 275 -15.17 -9.28 -8.96
CA SER A 275 -15.74 -9.12 -10.29
C SER A 275 -16.90 -8.11 -10.39
N ARG A 276 -17.55 -7.77 -9.27
CA ARG A 276 -18.58 -6.70 -9.19
C ARG A 276 -18.03 -5.33 -9.59
N ALA A 277 -16.72 -5.12 -9.59
CA ALA A 277 -16.09 -3.92 -10.15
C ALA A 277 -16.46 -3.70 -11.62
N ALA A 278 -16.74 -4.78 -12.38
CA ALA A 278 -17.20 -4.72 -13.77
C ALA A 278 -18.54 -3.98 -13.94
N ASP A 279 -19.40 -4.03 -12.92
CA ASP A 279 -20.75 -3.46 -12.95
C ASP A 279 -20.75 -1.93 -12.79
N ILE A 280 -19.60 -1.34 -12.44
CA ILE A 280 -19.45 0.09 -12.19
C ILE A 280 -18.94 0.76 -13.46
N ASN A 281 -19.66 1.80 -13.92
CA ASN A 281 -19.19 2.66 -14.99
C ASN A 281 -18.19 3.68 -14.42
N LEU A 282 -17.00 3.76 -15.01
CA LEU A 282 -15.92 4.66 -14.57
C LEU A 282 -15.58 5.63 -15.70
N GLU A 283 -15.55 6.93 -15.40
CA GLU A 283 -15.34 7.98 -16.40
C GLU A 283 -14.32 9.02 -15.93
N ILE A 284 -13.45 9.45 -16.85
CA ILE A 284 -12.56 10.59 -16.59
C ILE A 284 -13.26 11.90 -16.93
N ILE A 285 -13.20 12.86 -16.01
CA ILE A 285 -13.70 14.23 -16.18
C ILE A 285 -12.57 15.24 -16.00
N PRO A 286 -12.64 16.44 -16.59
CA PRO A 286 -11.58 17.44 -16.39
C PRO A 286 -11.46 17.88 -14.92
N ALA A 287 -10.22 18.08 -14.45
CA ALA A 287 -9.93 18.71 -13.17
C ALA A 287 -10.42 20.18 -13.13
N VAL A 288 -10.67 20.70 -11.93
CA VAL A 288 -11.03 22.11 -11.73
C VAL A 288 -9.75 22.91 -11.46
N GLY A 289 -9.11 23.36 -12.54
CA GLY A 289 -7.73 23.88 -12.48
C GLY A 289 -6.78 22.73 -12.18
N ASN A 290 -5.96 22.86 -11.14
CA ASN A 290 -5.05 21.79 -10.68
C ASN A 290 -5.66 20.89 -9.59
N ARG A 291 -6.97 21.02 -9.32
CA ARG A 291 -7.63 20.36 -8.19
C ARG A 291 -8.51 19.21 -8.66
N ASP A 292 -8.43 18.11 -7.94
CA ASP A 292 -9.22 16.94 -8.27
C ASP A 292 -10.70 17.13 -7.98
N VAL A 293 -11.52 16.53 -8.82
CA VAL A 293 -12.98 16.50 -8.72
C VAL A 293 -13.48 15.07 -8.92
N TYR A 294 -14.53 14.71 -8.20
CA TYR A 294 -15.29 13.49 -8.46
C TYR A 294 -16.79 13.75 -8.46
N GLU A 295 -17.52 12.83 -9.09
CA GLU A 295 -18.97 12.77 -9.10
C GLU A 295 -19.43 11.32 -8.97
N ILE A 296 -20.43 11.09 -8.13
CA ILE A 296 -21.11 9.81 -7.91
C ILE A 296 -22.54 9.96 -8.40
N LYS A 297 -22.96 9.07 -9.30
CA LYS A 297 -24.34 8.97 -9.79
C LYS A 297 -24.79 7.52 -9.72
N ALA A 298 -25.63 7.20 -8.75
CA ALA A 298 -26.28 5.91 -8.63
C ALA A 298 -27.80 6.08 -8.77
N GLN A 299 -28.40 5.43 -9.77
CA GLN A 299 -29.85 5.47 -10.02
C GLN A 299 -30.34 4.14 -10.58
N HIS A 300 -31.44 3.63 -10.03
CA HIS A 300 -32.10 2.40 -10.51
C HIS A 300 -31.13 1.22 -10.63
N GLY A 301 -30.24 1.06 -9.65
CA GLY A 301 -29.27 -0.04 -9.61
C GLY A 301 -28.07 0.11 -10.56
N ASN A 302 -27.87 1.25 -11.23
CA ASN A 302 -26.69 1.54 -12.05
C ASN A 302 -25.80 2.57 -11.35
N LEU A 303 -24.51 2.25 -11.19
CA LEU A 303 -23.52 3.13 -10.57
C LEU A 303 -22.54 3.68 -11.62
N THR A 304 -22.47 5.01 -11.73
CA THR A 304 -21.41 5.71 -12.46
C THR A 304 -20.58 6.53 -11.48
N LEU A 305 -19.26 6.33 -11.54
CA LEU A 305 -18.27 7.13 -10.83
C LEU A 305 -17.45 7.90 -11.88
N SER A 306 -17.43 9.22 -11.75
CA SER A 306 -16.60 10.09 -12.59
C SER A 306 -15.53 10.75 -11.73
N GLY A 307 -14.31 10.86 -12.22
CA GLY A 307 -13.19 11.46 -11.48
C GLY A 307 -12.13 12.08 -12.39
N SER A 308 -11.41 13.08 -11.91
CA SER A 308 -10.33 13.72 -12.69
C SER A 308 -9.03 12.92 -12.76
N SER A 309 -8.90 11.92 -11.90
CA SER A 309 -7.73 11.04 -11.78
C SER A 309 -8.16 9.68 -11.25
N SER A 310 -7.27 8.69 -11.28
CA SER A 310 -7.52 7.39 -10.65
C SER A 310 -7.82 7.53 -9.15
N VAL A 311 -7.05 8.37 -8.46
CA VAL A 311 -7.26 8.67 -7.03
C VAL A 311 -8.65 9.27 -6.79
N ALA A 312 -9.11 10.20 -7.64
CA ALA A 312 -10.46 10.75 -7.52
C ALA A 312 -11.55 9.68 -7.74
N LEU A 313 -11.37 8.76 -8.68
CA LEU A 313 -12.27 7.62 -8.89
C LEU A 313 -12.29 6.66 -7.68
N CYS A 314 -11.11 6.33 -7.13
CA CYS A 314 -10.98 5.49 -5.95
C CYS A 314 -11.67 6.12 -4.73
N TYR A 315 -11.48 7.43 -4.52
CA TYR A 315 -12.15 8.15 -3.44
C TYR A 315 -13.67 8.24 -3.65
N ALA A 316 -14.13 8.43 -4.89
CA ALA A 316 -15.57 8.39 -5.20
C ALA A 316 -16.18 7.02 -4.85
N PHE A 317 -15.48 5.94 -5.18
CA PHE A 317 -15.88 4.59 -4.79
C PHE A 317 -15.91 4.44 -3.26
N HIS A 318 -14.85 4.85 -2.55
CA HIS A 318 -14.78 4.80 -1.08
C HIS A 318 -15.92 5.60 -0.42
N SER A 319 -16.16 6.83 -0.88
CA SER A 319 -17.24 7.70 -0.40
C SER A 319 -18.61 7.05 -0.62
N TYR A 320 -18.86 6.49 -1.80
CA TYR A 320 -20.11 5.79 -2.11
C TYR A 320 -20.31 4.57 -1.20
N MET A 321 -19.30 3.71 -1.07
CA MET A 321 -19.39 2.53 -0.20
C MET A 321 -19.67 2.92 1.25
N LYS A 322 -19.00 3.97 1.77
CA LYS A 322 -19.18 4.46 3.14
C LYS A 322 -20.56 5.08 3.36
N LYS A 323 -20.98 6.00 2.49
CA LYS A 323 -22.18 6.83 2.70
C LYS A 323 -23.47 6.17 2.24
N ALA A 324 -23.45 5.49 1.09
CA ALA A 324 -24.64 4.89 0.49
C ALA A 324 -24.78 3.39 0.83
N CYS A 325 -23.69 2.64 0.83
CA CYS A 325 -23.71 1.20 1.10
C CYS A 325 -23.40 0.83 2.56
N HIS A 326 -23.10 1.81 3.42
CA HIS A 326 -22.71 1.61 4.82
C HIS A 326 -21.66 0.50 4.99
N SER A 327 -20.62 0.54 4.15
CA SER A 327 -19.53 -0.43 4.12
C SER A 327 -18.18 0.26 4.26
N LEU A 328 -17.29 -0.33 5.04
CA LEU A 328 -15.96 0.19 5.31
C LEU A 328 -14.93 -0.93 5.45
N LYS A 329 -13.79 -0.79 4.76
CA LYS A 329 -12.59 -1.59 4.97
C LYS A 329 -11.50 -0.71 5.55
N THR A 330 -10.79 -1.22 6.55
CA THR A 330 -9.74 -0.52 7.32
C THR A 330 -8.55 -1.45 7.54
N TRP A 331 -7.49 -1.00 8.22
CA TRP A 331 -6.35 -1.87 8.54
C TRP A 331 -6.77 -3.00 9.50
N GLY A 332 -7.67 -2.69 10.44
CA GLY A 332 -8.19 -3.60 11.46
C GLY A 332 -9.23 -4.59 10.94
N GLY A 333 -9.61 -4.53 9.66
CA GLY A 333 -10.59 -5.43 9.06
C GLY A 333 -11.69 -4.71 8.30
N GLU A 334 -12.82 -5.39 8.10
CA GLU A 334 -13.91 -4.87 7.27
C GLU A 334 -15.29 -5.16 7.84
N HIS A 335 -16.20 -4.21 7.65
CA HIS A 335 -17.64 -4.44 7.58
C HIS A 335 -18.06 -4.10 6.16
N PHE A 336 -18.31 -5.12 5.35
CA PHE A 336 -18.47 -4.93 3.92
C PHE A 336 -19.65 -5.73 3.40
N GLN A 337 -20.70 -5.02 2.99
CA GLN A 337 -21.89 -5.61 2.39
C GLN A 337 -22.07 -5.06 0.99
N LEU A 338 -21.95 -5.95 0.00
CA LEU A 338 -22.20 -5.61 -1.39
C LEU A 338 -23.70 -5.76 -1.67
N PRO A 339 -24.42 -4.67 -1.94
CA PRO A 339 -25.84 -4.77 -2.23
C PRO A 339 -26.07 -5.44 -3.60
N ASP A 340 -27.17 -6.16 -3.73
CA ASP A 340 -27.56 -6.81 -5.00
C ASP A 340 -27.80 -5.76 -6.11
N GLN A 341 -28.36 -4.61 -5.74
CA GLN A 341 -28.51 -3.43 -6.60
C GLN A 341 -27.83 -2.22 -5.96
N TRP A 342 -27.16 -1.40 -6.76
CA TRP A 342 -26.51 -0.18 -6.29
C TRP A 342 -27.53 0.84 -5.73
N PRO A 343 -27.49 1.20 -4.43
CA PRO A 343 -28.41 2.17 -3.84
C PRO A 343 -28.34 3.54 -4.49
N ASP A 344 -29.49 4.20 -4.63
CA ASP A 344 -29.58 5.54 -5.21
C ASP A 344 -28.79 6.56 -4.36
N PHE A 345 -27.91 7.32 -5.00
CA PHE A 345 -27.05 8.31 -4.36
C PHE A 345 -26.50 9.29 -5.38
N GLY A 346 -26.30 10.54 -4.97
CA GLY A 346 -25.73 11.59 -5.80
C GLY A 346 -24.82 12.50 -4.98
N GLU A 347 -23.59 12.69 -5.43
CA GLU A 347 -22.63 13.59 -4.80
C GLU A 347 -21.65 14.09 -5.86
N LYS A 348 -21.25 15.36 -5.77
CA LYS A 348 -20.17 15.93 -6.59
C LYS A 348 -19.35 16.84 -5.71
N GLN A 349 -18.04 16.62 -5.66
CA GLN A 349 -17.15 17.37 -4.79
C GLN A 349 -15.84 17.66 -5.50
N THR A 350 -15.31 18.86 -5.28
CA THR A 350 -13.96 19.26 -5.72
C THR A 350 -13.11 19.44 -4.48
N SER A 351 -11.93 18.83 -4.42
CA SER A 351 -11.00 19.12 -3.33
C SER A 351 -10.55 20.58 -3.43
N PRO A 352 -10.46 21.32 -2.31
CA PRO A 352 -9.89 22.66 -2.35
C PRO A 352 -8.36 22.64 -2.48
N TYR A 353 -7.74 21.46 -2.37
CA TYR A 353 -6.28 21.25 -2.35
C TYR A 353 -5.79 20.64 -3.67
N GLU A 354 -4.58 21.02 -4.11
CA GLU A 354 -3.88 20.32 -5.21
C GLU A 354 -3.27 19.02 -4.69
N PHE A 355 -2.71 19.05 -3.48
CA PHE A 355 -2.01 17.91 -2.88
C PHE A 355 -2.72 17.40 -1.63
N ARG A 356 -2.87 16.08 -1.56
CA ARG A 356 -3.18 15.33 -0.33
C ARG A 356 -1.97 14.49 0.01
N TYR A 357 -1.16 15.03 0.91
CA TYR A 357 0.11 14.48 1.38
C TYR A 357 -0.11 13.36 2.39
N PHE A 358 0.72 12.32 2.33
CA PHE A 358 0.68 11.25 3.32
C PHE A 358 2.07 10.64 3.62
N LEU A 359 2.16 10.07 4.82
CA LEU A 359 3.32 9.46 5.47
C LEU A 359 4.28 10.44 6.13
N ASN A 360 4.90 9.99 7.22
CA ASN A 360 6.05 10.61 7.85
C ASN A 360 7.31 9.84 7.44
N VAL A 361 8.48 10.46 7.47
CA VAL A 361 9.74 9.73 7.37
C VAL A 361 9.85 8.65 8.45
N CYS A 362 9.34 8.92 9.67
CA CYS A 362 9.30 7.97 10.78
C CYS A 362 8.41 6.74 10.49
N THR A 363 7.44 6.83 9.56
CA THR A 363 6.59 5.67 9.20
C THR A 363 7.42 4.52 8.65
N PHE A 364 8.52 4.83 7.96
CA PHE A 364 9.47 3.83 7.43
C PHE A 364 10.30 3.13 8.51
N GLY A 365 10.21 3.55 9.78
CA GLY A 365 10.81 2.86 10.92
C GLY A 365 9.75 2.22 11.81
N TYR A 366 8.72 2.97 12.22
CA TYR A 366 7.73 2.45 13.17
C TYR A 366 6.63 1.59 12.55
N THR A 367 6.54 1.47 11.23
CA THR A 367 5.47 0.68 10.60
C THR A 367 5.97 -0.10 9.39
N ALA A 368 6.65 0.56 8.45
CA ALA A 368 6.98 -0.02 7.16
C ALA A 368 8.42 -0.55 6.96
N PRO A 369 9.32 -0.68 7.97
CA PRO A 369 10.71 -1.07 7.67
C PRO A 369 10.80 -2.48 7.08
N TYR A 370 9.85 -3.35 7.40
CA TYR A 370 9.86 -4.77 7.02
C TYR A 370 8.68 -5.15 6.12
N TRP A 371 8.06 -4.19 5.46
CA TRP A 371 6.95 -4.47 4.55
C TRP A 371 7.44 -5.06 3.23
N ASP A 372 6.78 -6.13 2.79
CA ASP A 372 6.93 -6.68 1.46
C ASP A 372 6.06 -5.93 0.43
N TRP A 373 6.14 -6.37 -0.83
CA TRP A 373 5.34 -5.79 -1.90
C TRP A 373 3.84 -5.93 -1.65
N GLU A 374 3.37 -7.09 -1.18
CA GLU A 374 1.94 -7.31 -0.97
C GLU A 374 1.36 -6.35 0.09
N ARG A 375 2.11 -6.06 1.15
CA ARG A 375 1.72 -5.08 2.16
C ARG A 375 1.75 -3.65 1.60
N TRP A 376 2.74 -3.30 0.78
CA TRP A 376 2.79 -2.00 0.11
C TRP A 376 1.67 -1.80 -0.90
N GLU A 377 1.31 -2.80 -1.71
CA GLU A 377 0.19 -2.72 -2.66
C GLU A 377 -1.12 -2.41 -1.92
N ARG A 378 -1.38 -3.09 -0.79
CA ARG A 378 -2.54 -2.81 0.07
C ARG A 378 -2.51 -1.39 0.64
N GLU A 379 -1.34 -0.88 1.04
CA GLU A 379 -1.24 0.49 1.54
C GLU A 379 -1.50 1.53 0.45
N ILE A 380 -0.95 1.33 -0.74
CA ILE A 380 -1.13 2.27 -1.86
C ILE A 380 -2.60 2.27 -2.32
N ASP A 381 -3.26 1.11 -2.31
CA ASP A 381 -4.71 1.03 -2.54
C ASP A 381 -5.49 1.77 -1.45
N TRP A 382 -5.11 1.60 -0.17
CA TRP A 382 -5.70 2.33 0.94
C TRP A 382 -5.54 3.85 0.75
N MET A 383 -4.34 4.31 0.41
CA MET A 383 -4.03 5.71 0.09
C MET A 383 -4.92 6.25 -1.02
N ALA A 384 -5.05 5.54 -2.14
CA ALA A 384 -5.87 5.94 -3.28
C ALA A 384 -7.36 6.06 -2.89
N LEU A 385 -7.88 5.10 -2.13
CA LEU A 385 -9.26 5.12 -1.61
C LEU A 385 -9.51 6.29 -0.65
N ARG A 386 -8.47 6.84 -0.01
CA ARG A 386 -8.54 8.01 0.87
C ARG A 386 -8.14 9.32 0.19
N GLY A 387 -7.97 9.29 -1.14
CA GLY A 387 -7.71 10.50 -1.93
C GLY A 387 -6.27 11.01 -1.86
N VAL A 388 -5.33 10.23 -1.32
CA VAL A 388 -3.90 10.60 -1.27
C VAL A 388 -3.33 10.64 -2.69
N ASN A 389 -2.66 11.73 -3.04
CA ASN A 389 -2.00 11.86 -4.34
C ASN A 389 -0.54 12.33 -4.24
N MET A 390 0.01 12.54 -3.04
CA MET A 390 1.39 12.96 -2.84
C MET A 390 2.05 12.24 -1.64
N PRO A 391 2.25 10.91 -1.71
CA PRO A 391 2.88 10.14 -0.63
C PRO A 391 4.42 10.27 -0.65
N LEU A 392 5.06 10.03 0.50
CA LEU A 392 6.51 9.77 0.56
C LEU A 392 6.85 8.40 -0.05
N ALA A 393 7.97 8.32 -0.77
CA ALA A 393 8.51 7.08 -1.35
C ALA A 393 10.04 7.06 -1.22
N THR A 394 10.55 6.77 -0.01
CA THR A 394 11.97 6.85 0.32
C THR A 394 12.65 5.49 0.48
N ILE A 395 12.06 4.41 -0.05
CA ILE A 395 12.67 3.07 -0.03
C ILE A 395 13.93 3.10 -0.90
N ALA A 396 14.92 2.27 -0.58
CA ALA A 396 16.20 2.15 -1.28
C ALA A 396 17.14 3.37 -1.21
N ASN A 397 16.87 4.35 -0.33
CA ASN A 397 17.75 5.51 -0.13
C ASN A 397 19.21 5.07 0.12
N GLU A 398 19.42 4.08 0.99
CA GLU A 398 20.76 3.60 1.36
C GLU A 398 21.50 2.96 0.18
N ALA A 399 20.78 2.27 -0.71
CA ALA A 399 21.37 1.66 -1.91
C ALA A 399 21.83 2.74 -2.91
N ILE A 400 21.08 3.84 -3.05
CA ILE A 400 21.51 4.98 -3.87
C ILE A 400 22.67 5.72 -3.21
N ALA A 401 22.61 5.93 -1.89
CA ALA A 401 23.70 6.53 -1.14
C ALA A 401 25.00 5.69 -1.24
N GLU A 402 24.92 4.35 -1.17
CA GLU A 402 26.07 3.45 -1.34
C GLU A 402 26.80 3.71 -2.66
N ARG A 403 26.05 3.78 -3.77
CA ARG A 403 26.59 4.06 -5.11
C ARG A 403 27.24 5.44 -5.19
N VAL A 404 26.65 6.45 -4.55
CA VAL A 404 27.21 7.80 -4.52
C VAL A 404 28.52 7.81 -3.75
N TRP A 405 28.55 7.25 -2.54
CA TRP A 405 29.76 7.22 -1.70
C TRP A 405 30.90 6.43 -2.34
N MET A 406 30.61 5.33 -3.02
CA MET A 406 31.62 4.59 -3.79
C MET A 406 32.20 5.43 -4.94
N LYS A 407 31.38 6.25 -5.62
CA LYS A 407 31.88 7.21 -6.62
C LYS A 407 32.71 8.34 -6.02
N MET A 408 32.48 8.66 -4.75
CA MET A 408 33.30 9.59 -3.98
C MET A 408 34.59 8.96 -3.45
N GLY A 409 34.87 7.68 -3.77
CA GLY A 409 36.13 7.01 -3.42
C GLY A 409 36.12 6.27 -2.07
N LEU A 410 34.95 6.04 -1.47
CA LEU A 410 34.85 5.22 -0.26
C LEU A 410 34.74 3.73 -0.61
N GLU A 411 35.32 2.88 0.24
CA GLU A 411 35.16 1.44 0.12
C GLU A 411 33.79 1.00 0.61
N LYS A 412 33.23 -0.03 -0.02
CA LYS A 412 31.85 -0.49 0.23
C LYS A 412 31.57 -0.81 1.70
N ASP A 413 32.51 -1.46 2.38
CA ASP A 413 32.36 -1.84 3.79
C ASP A 413 32.38 -0.60 4.72
N GLU A 414 33.16 0.44 4.37
CA GLU A 414 33.18 1.70 5.12
C GLU A 414 31.83 2.43 5.00
N VAL A 415 31.24 2.40 3.80
CA VAL A 415 29.92 2.98 3.55
C VAL A 415 28.84 2.21 4.30
N ARG A 416 28.89 0.88 4.30
CA ARG A 416 27.90 0.06 5.02
C ARG A 416 27.92 0.27 6.52
N MET A 417 29.09 0.58 7.07
CA MET A 417 29.21 0.89 8.48
C MET A 417 28.59 2.23 8.89
N PHE A 418 28.34 3.12 7.94
CA PHE A 418 27.61 4.36 8.18
C PHE A 418 26.11 4.14 8.43
N PHE A 419 25.52 3.13 7.77
CA PHE A 419 24.09 2.86 7.84
C PHE A 419 23.68 2.23 9.17
N THR A 420 22.48 2.58 9.65
CA THR A 420 21.84 1.88 10.78
C THR A 420 21.10 0.64 10.29
N ALA A 421 20.66 -0.21 11.22
CA ALA A 421 19.73 -1.29 10.91
C ALA A 421 18.36 -0.78 10.39
N PRO A 422 17.57 -1.65 9.72
CA PRO A 422 16.35 -1.27 8.99
C PRO A 422 15.35 -0.40 9.74
N ALA A 423 14.99 -0.77 10.97
CA ALA A 423 13.94 -0.08 11.72
C ALA A 423 14.37 1.33 12.16
N HIS A 424 15.68 1.64 12.13
CA HIS A 424 16.24 2.94 12.52
C HIS A 424 16.62 3.85 11.33
N LEU A 425 16.42 3.38 10.08
CA LEU A 425 16.77 4.15 8.88
C LEU A 425 16.16 5.55 8.77
N PRO A 426 14.95 5.85 9.28
CA PRO A 426 14.46 7.23 9.26
C PRO A 426 15.40 8.22 9.94
N TRP A 427 15.91 7.87 11.13
CA TRP A 427 16.85 8.72 11.89
C TRP A 427 18.24 8.75 11.26
N HIS A 428 18.61 7.71 10.50
CA HIS A 428 19.78 7.75 9.65
C HIS A 428 19.67 8.79 8.53
N ARG A 429 18.56 8.76 7.80
CA ARG A 429 18.30 9.66 6.66
C ARG A 429 18.18 11.12 7.10
N MET A 430 17.65 11.34 8.31
CA MET A 430 17.58 12.66 8.96
C MET A 430 18.89 13.09 9.63
N GLY A 431 19.95 12.27 9.59
CA GLY A 431 21.27 12.57 10.17
C GLY A 431 21.36 12.48 11.69
N ASN A 432 20.29 12.05 12.36
CA ASN A 432 20.23 11.92 13.82
C ASN A 432 21.06 10.75 14.34
N LEU A 433 21.18 9.66 13.57
CA LEU A 433 21.77 8.42 14.02
C LEU A 433 22.54 7.71 12.89
N THR A 434 23.71 7.17 13.17
CA THR A 434 24.54 6.44 12.22
C THR A 434 25.08 5.19 12.88
N THR A 435 25.45 4.18 12.10
CA THR A 435 26.11 2.94 12.56
C THR A 435 25.25 2.03 13.47
N TRP A 436 24.27 2.55 14.19
CA TRP A 436 23.50 1.85 15.22
C TRP A 436 22.84 0.58 14.68
N GLU A 437 23.30 -0.55 15.20
CA GLU A 437 22.89 -1.91 14.79
C GLU A 437 23.10 -2.23 13.30
N GLY A 438 23.80 -1.40 12.52
CA GLY A 438 24.23 -1.80 11.17
C GLY A 438 25.31 -2.90 11.20
N PRO A 439 25.84 -3.33 10.04
CA PRO A 439 25.58 -2.85 8.68
C PRO A 439 24.38 -3.52 7.98
N LEU A 440 23.98 -2.96 6.84
CA LEU A 440 23.03 -3.57 5.92
C LEU A 440 23.72 -4.56 4.95
N SER A 441 23.03 -5.65 4.60
CA SER A 441 23.54 -6.69 3.69
C SER A 441 23.34 -6.33 2.20
N ASP A 442 24.07 -7.01 1.31
CA ASP A 442 23.86 -6.91 -0.15
C ASP A 442 22.41 -7.23 -0.55
N GLU A 443 21.92 -8.34 -0.01
CA GLU A 443 20.57 -8.82 -0.25
C GLU A 443 19.52 -7.79 0.19
N TRP A 444 19.74 -7.13 1.33
CA TRP A 444 18.87 -6.04 1.77
C TRP A 444 18.82 -4.93 0.73
N MET A 445 20.00 -4.44 0.28
CA MET A 445 20.07 -3.35 -0.70
C MET A 445 19.34 -3.71 -2.00
N GLU A 446 19.57 -4.90 -2.53
CA GLU A 446 18.94 -5.37 -3.78
C GLU A 446 17.42 -5.49 -3.64
N LYS A 447 16.93 -6.09 -2.55
CA LYS A 447 15.49 -6.21 -2.28
C LYS A 447 14.80 -4.86 -2.11
N GLN A 448 15.44 -3.90 -1.45
CA GLN A 448 14.87 -2.57 -1.28
C GLN A 448 14.76 -1.84 -2.63
N VAL A 449 15.75 -1.99 -3.53
CA VAL A 449 15.68 -1.44 -4.89
C VAL A 449 14.51 -2.06 -5.68
N GLU A 450 14.39 -3.40 -5.67
CA GLU A 450 13.26 -4.08 -6.33
C GLU A 450 11.91 -3.62 -5.77
N LEU A 451 11.80 -3.50 -4.45
CA LEU A 451 10.58 -3.04 -3.79
C LEU A 451 10.22 -1.61 -4.19
N GLN A 452 11.20 -0.70 -4.22
CA GLN A 452 10.97 0.69 -4.57
C GLN A 452 10.48 0.85 -6.02
N HIS A 453 11.00 0.05 -6.96
CA HIS A 453 10.47 0.02 -8.34
C HIS A 453 8.97 -0.29 -8.36
N LYS A 454 8.54 -1.35 -7.66
CA LYS A 454 7.12 -1.74 -7.60
C LYS A 454 6.26 -0.65 -6.95
N VAL A 455 6.75 -0.02 -5.87
CA VAL A 455 6.07 1.08 -5.17
C VAL A 455 5.89 2.30 -6.08
N LEU A 456 6.96 2.76 -6.73
CA LEU A 456 6.91 3.92 -7.62
C LEU A 456 6.04 3.65 -8.86
N ASP A 457 6.18 2.48 -9.48
CA ASP A 457 5.37 2.07 -10.63
C ASP A 457 3.87 2.15 -10.29
N ARG A 458 3.49 1.62 -9.13
CA ARG A 458 2.09 1.61 -8.69
C ARG A 458 1.59 3.01 -8.33
N MET A 459 2.41 3.83 -7.69
CA MET A 459 2.07 5.23 -7.41
C MET A 459 1.86 6.02 -8.72
N HIS A 460 2.74 5.85 -9.71
CA HIS A 460 2.62 6.49 -11.02
C HIS A 460 1.42 5.98 -11.81
N GLU A 461 1.12 4.68 -11.76
CA GLU A 461 -0.06 4.09 -12.39
C GLU A 461 -1.36 4.75 -11.90
N LEU A 462 -1.42 5.10 -10.61
CA LEU A 462 -2.54 5.81 -9.99
C LEU A 462 -2.51 7.33 -10.18
N GLY A 463 -1.50 7.87 -10.86
CA GLY A 463 -1.31 9.31 -11.03
C GLY A 463 -0.89 10.05 -9.76
N MET A 464 -0.35 9.32 -8.77
CA MET A 464 0.25 9.95 -7.58
C MET A 464 1.57 10.64 -7.95
N LYS A 465 1.96 11.61 -7.13
CA LYS A 465 3.17 12.41 -7.24
C LYS A 465 4.10 12.08 -6.07
N PRO A 466 4.87 10.98 -6.12
CA PRO A 466 5.70 10.55 -5.01
C PRO A 466 6.78 11.58 -4.69
N ILE A 467 7.08 11.71 -3.39
CA ILE A 467 8.20 12.49 -2.88
C ILE A 467 9.37 11.54 -2.61
N VAL A 468 10.46 11.73 -3.33
CA VAL A 468 11.67 10.88 -3.29
C VAL A 468 12.78 11.57 -2.50
N PRO A 469 13.80 10.87 -1.96
CA PRO A 469 14.82 11.49 -1.15
C PRO A 469 15.82 12.32 -1.99
N ALA A 470 16.52 13.23 -1.33
CA ALA A 470 17.70 13.93 -1.82
C ALA A 470 18.76 14.00 -0.71
N PHE A 471 19.99 14.38 -1.10
CA PHE A 471 21.10 14.53 -0.17
C PHE A 471 20.86 15.67 0.83
N ALA A 472 20.88 15.34 2.12
CA ALA A 472 20.60 16.28 3.21
C ALA A 472 21.87 16.85 3.88
N GLY A 473 23.07 16.58 3.36
CA GLY A 473 24.32 17.14 3.88
C GLY A 473 25.06 16.27 4.89
N PHE A 474 24.53 15.09 5.25
CA PHE A 474 25.16 14.17 6.21
C PHE A 474 26.16 13.23 5.53
N VAL A 475 27.34 13.05 6.12
CA VAL A 475 28.46 12.31 5.50
C VAL A 475 29.02 11.20 6.41
N PRO A 476 29.53 10.10 5.84
CA PRO A 476 30.24 9.04 6.57
C PRO A 476 31.53 9.54 7.23
N THR A 477 31.92 8.92 8.34
CA THR A 477 33.22 9.17 8.98
C THR A 477 34.39 8.93 8.03
N ALA A 478 34.33 7.90 7.18
CA ALA A 478 35.37 7.64 6.18
C ALA A 478 35.54 8.80 5.18
N PHE A 479 34.46 9.51 4.83
CA PHE A 479 34.54 10.72 4.00
C PHE A 479 35.24 11.86 4.74
N VAL A 480 34.95 12.01 6.04
CA VAL A 480 35.61 13.01 6.89
C VAL A 480 37.12 12.74 6.98
N ASP A 481 37.51 11.47 7.13
CA ASP A 481 38.91 11.07 7.25
C ASP A 481 39.69 11.29 5.94
N GLN A 482 39.04 11.13 4.78
CA GLN A 482 39.64 11.42 3.46
C GLN A 482 39.76 12.91 3.16
N HIS A 483 38.99 13.77 3.84
CA HIS A 483 38.92 15.21 3.58
C HIS A 483 39.27 16.09 4.81
N PRO A 484 40.49 15.97 5.38
CA PRO A 484 40.88 16.72 6.58
C PRO A 484 40.96 18.24 6.37
N GLU A 485 40.94 18.71 5.12
CA GLU A 485 40.88 20.13 4.77
C GLU A 485 39.52 20.79 5.03
N ILE A 486 38.45 20.01 5.18
CA ILE A 486 37.08 20.51 5.39
C ILE A 486 36.79 20.56 6.89
N SER A 487 36.25 21.70 7.34
CA SER A 487 35.80 21.85 8.73
C SER A 487 34.40 21.25 8.93
N PHE A 488 34.29 19.92 8.93
CA PHE A 488 33.05 19.22 9.28
C PHE A 488 32.61 19.54 10.71
N LYS A 489 31.29 19.50 10.94
CA LYS A 489 30.71 19.59 12.29
C LYS A 489 30.04 18.28 12.61
N ARG A 490 30.28 17.73 13.80
CA ARG A 490 29.50 16.60 14.28
C ARG A 490 28.26 17.10 14.99
N LEU A 491 27.14 16.46 14.72
CA LEU A 491 25.87 16.75 15.37
C LEU A 491 25.73 15.92 16.65
N GLU A 492 24.69 16.22 17.42
CA GLU A 492 24.33 15.50 18.63
C GLU A 492 22.82 15.29 18.64
N TRP A 493 22.38 14.07 18.94
CA TRP A 493 20.95 13.77 19.06
C TRP A 493 20.67 12.62 20.03
N GLY A 494 19.53 12.71 20.73
CA GLY A 494 18.94 11.60 21.48
C GLY A 494 19.79 11.00 22.61
N GLY A 495 20.84 11.69 23.06
CA GLY A 495 21.79 11.20 24.06
C GLY A 495 22.59 9.97 23.61
N PHE A 496 22.73 9.77 22.30
CA PHE A 496 23.63 8.76 21.75
C PHE A 496 25.08 9.17 21.95
N ARG A 497 25.93 8.15 22.10
CA ARG A 497 27.36 8.38 22.21
C ARG A 497 27.90 9.03 20.92
N PRO A 498 28.92 9.87 21.05
CA PRO A 498 29.66 10.48 19.97
C PRO A 498 29.76 9.71 18.64
N GLU A 499 30.19 8.46 18.70
CA GLU A 499 30.44 7.57 17.56
C GLU A 499 29.21 7.25 16.70
N TYR A 500 27.99 7.47 17.22
CA TYR A 500 26.75 7.21 16.49
C TYR A 500 26.12 8.46 15.88
N ASN A 501 26.74 9.64 16.00
CA ASN A 501 26.19 10.88 15.45
C ASN A 501 26.83 11.23 14.09
N ALA A 502 26.01 11.70 13.15
CA ALA A 502 26.48 12.08 11.82
C ALA A 502 27.36 13.35 11.85
N TYR A 503 28.23 13.45 10.84
CA TYR A 503 28.86 14.71 10.47
C TYR A 503 28.00 15.42 9.42
N VAL A 504 27.93 16.75 9.52
CA VAL A 504 27.32 17.61 8.51
C VAL A 504 28.39 18.37 7.73
N LEU A 505 28.23 18.38 6.41
CA LEU A 505 29.07 19.11 5.49
C LEU A 505 28.76 20.61 5.56
N PRO A 506 29.77 21.51 5.64
CA PRO A 506 29.52 22.94 5.63
C PRO A 506 28.95 23.37 4.25
N PRO A 507 28.04 24.36 4.21
CA PRO A 507 27.27 24.65 3.00
C PRO A 507 28.11 25.30 1.89
N ASP A 508 29.26 25.88 2.22
CA ASP A 508 30.22 26.45 1.27
C ASP A 508 31.21 25.41 0.70
N SER A 509 31.13 24.16 1.15
CA SER A 509 31.92 23.07 0.57
C SER A 509 31.49 22.77 -0.87
N PRO A 510 32.42 22.64 -1.83
CA PRO A 510 32.08 22.26 -3.20
C PRO A 510 31.42 20.87 -3.28
N TYR A 511 31.69 20.00 -2.30
CA TYR A 511 31.13 18.66 -2.23
C TYR A 511 29.62 18.65 -1.97
N PHE A 512 29.02 19.74 -1.46
CA PHE A 512 27.59 19.78 -1.18
C PHE A 512 26.78 19.70 -2.48
N GLU A 513 27.17 20.50 -3.47
CA GLU A 513 26.55 20.49 -4.79
C GLU A 513 26.88 19.19 -5.56
N GLU A 514 28.14 18.75 -5.50
CA GLU A 514 28.60 17.55 -6.20
C GLU A 514 27.87 16.28 -5.72
N ILE A 515 27.83 16.03 -4.40
CA ILE A 515 27.20 14.85 -3.83
C ILE A 515 25.69 14.90 -4.05
N GLY A 516 25.04 16.04 -3.83
CA GLY A 516 23.59 16.16 -4.04
C GLY A 516 23.19 15.98 -5.52
N LYS A 517 23.99 16.51 -6.44
CA LYS A 517 23.81 16.26 -7.87
C LYS A 517 23.96 14.77 -8.20
N LEU A 518 25.02 14.11 -7.71
CA LEU A 518 25.25 12.69 -7.93
C LEU A 518 24.13 11.83 -7.36
N PHE A 519 23.61 12.18 -6.18
CA PHE A 519 22.48 11.47 -5.56
C PHE A 519 21.23 11.54 -6.44
N VAL A 520 20.83 12.73 -6.88
CA VAL A 520 19.68 12.89 -7.78
C VAL A 520 19.91 12.13 -9.09
N GLN A 521 21.11 12.19 -9.66
CA GLN A 521 21.43 11.48 -10.91
C GLN A 521 21.37 9.95 -10.75
N GLU A 522 21.91 9.39 -9.67
CA GLU A 522 21.84 7.95 -9.42
C GLU A 522 20.41 7.50 -9.09
N TRP A 523 19.64 8.31 -8.37
CA TRP A 523 18.22 8.04 -8.15
C TRP A 523 17.46 8.01 -9.48
N GLU A 524 17.61 9.03 -10.33
CA GLU A 524 16.90 9.10 -11.61
C GLU A 524 17.36 8.05 -12.62
N LYS A 525 18.63 7.66 -12.56
CA LYS A 525 19.17 6.56 -13.36
C LYS A 525 18.52 5.22 -13.00
N GLU A 526 18.26 4.99 -11.71
CA GLU A 526 17.60 3.78 -11.24
C GLU A 526 16.08 3.85 -11.46
N PHE A 527 15.41 4.87 -10.93
CA PHE A 527 13.96 4.92 -10.79
C PHE A 527 13.25 5.89 -11.75
N GLY A 528 13.99 6.58 -12.61
CA GLY A 528 13.46 7.60 -13.52
C GLY A 528 13.33 8.99 -12.89
N LYS A 529 13.02 9.97 -13.74
CA LYS A 529 12.94 11.39 -13.36
C LYS A 529 11.74 11.68 -12.44
N HIS A 530 11.96 12.42 -11.36
CA HIS A 530 10.93 12.84 -10.42
C HIS A 530 10.81 14.37 -10.34
N THR A 531 9.76 14.86 -9.67
CA THR A 531 9.55 16.31 -9.46
C THR A 531 9.81 16.74 -8.02
N TYR A 532 9.49 15.91 -7.02
CA TYR A 532 9.51 16.33 -5.61
C TYR A 532 10.59 15.57 -4.85
N TYR A 533 11.52 16.31 -4.25
CA TYR A 533 12.69 15.77 -3.58
C TYR A 533 12.76 16.23 -2.13
N LEU A 534 12.80 15.30 -1.19
CA LEU A 534 12.87 15.53 0.25
C LEU A 534 14.31 15.71 0.71
N SER A 535 14.59 16.81 1.42
CA SER A 535 15.88 17.03 2.07
C SER A 535 15.71 17.85 3.35
N ASP A 536 16.20 17.31 4.48
CA ASP A 536 16.08 17.90 5.82
C ASP A 536 17.40 17.78 6.60
N SER A 537 18.12 18.90 6.78
CA SER A 537 19.47 18.89 7.36
C SER A 537 19.54 19.09 8.88
N PHE A 538 18.48 19.60 9.52
CA PHE A 538 18.50 19.98 10.95
C PHE A 538 17.30 19.45 11.73
N ASN A 539 16.76 18.30 11.33
CA ASN A 539 15.61 17.73 12.02
C ASN A 539 15.97 17.39 13.48
N GLU A 540 15.37 18.10 14.45
CA GLU A 540 15.63 17.98 15.89
C GLU A 540 17.10 18.17 16.33
N MET A 541 17.93 18.75 15.47
CA MET A 541 19.35 19.00 15.73
C MET A 541 19.60 20.50 15.80
N ARG A 542 20.59 20.93 16.59
CA ARG A 542 20.96 22.34 16.67
C ARG A 542 21.91 22.68 15.53
N LEU A 543 21.70 23.84 14.92
CA LEU A 543 22.66 24.41 13.97
C LEU A 543 24.01 24.61 14.69
N PRO A 544 25.14 24.16 14.13
CA PRO A 544 26.45 24.22 14.79
C PRO A 544 27.07 25.63 14.69
N VAL A 545 26.39 26.62 15.28
CA VAL A 545 26.78 28.03 15.38
C VAL A 545 26.76 28.47 16.84
N ASP A 546 27.59 29.46 17.21
CA ASP A 546 27.51 30.09 18.53
C ASP A 546 26.11 30.73 18.70
N GLN A 547 25.46 30.45 19.84
CA GLN A 547 24.11 30.94 20.11
C GLN A 547 24.04 32.48 20.23
N SER A 548 25.15 33.13 20.54
CA SER A 548 25.25 34.59 20.61
C SER A 548 25.50 35.24 19.25
N ASP A 549 25.94 34.48 18.25
CA ASP A 549 26.24 34.99 16.90
C ASP A 549 25.00 34.97 16.00
N VAL A 550 24.12 35.96 16.22
CA VAL A 550 22.86 36.11 15.46
C VAL A 550 23.11 36.36 13.97
N GLU A 551 24.14 37.13 13.61
CA GLU A 551 24.47 37.41 12.21
C GLU A 551 25.02 36.15 11.52
N GLY A 552 25.94 35.44 12.17
CA GLY A 552 26.46 34.16 11.72
C GLY A 552 25.36 33.10 11.58
N LYS A 553 24.41 33.04 12.51
CA LYS A 553 23.23 32.15 12.42
C LYS A 553 22.47 32.38 11.11
N HIS A 554 22.07 33.62 10.84
CA HIS A 554 21.28 33.94 9.63
C HIS A 554 22.08 33.72 8.35
N LYS A 555 23.36 34.11 8.33
CA LYS A 555 24.24 33.87 7.18
C LYS A 555 24.36 32.37 6.89
N LEU A 556 24.60 31.56 7.91
CA LEU A 556 24.76 30.11 7.78
C LEU A 556 23.47 29.44 7.30
N LEU A 557 22.31 29.84 7.84
CA LEU A 557 21.00 29.35 7.38
C LEU A 557 20.75 29.69 5.92
N ALA A 558 21.03 30.92 5.49
CA ALA A 558 20.88 31.31 4.10
C ALA A 558 21.78 30.50 3.16
N GLN A 559 23.03 30.24 3.57
CA GLN A 559 23.95 29.38 2.82
C GLN A 559 23.45 27.93 2.72
N TYR A 560 22.97 27.34 3.82
CA TYR A 560 22.39 25.99 3.76
C TYR A 560 21.16 25.93 2.84
N GLY A 561 20.25 26.90 2.95
CA GLY A 561 19.08 26.95 2.07
C GLY A 561 19.45 27.06 0.59
N GLU A 562 20.47 27.88 0.28
CA GLU A 562 21.01 27.99 -1.08
C GLU A 562 21.65 26.68 -1.55
N SER A 563 22.53 26.08 -0.75
CA SER A 563 23.30 24.89 -1.14
C SER A 563 22.43 23.64 -1.29
N ILE A 564 21.43 23.45 -0.43
CA ILE A 564 20.44 22.37 -0.57
C ILE A 564 19.64 22.53 -1.86
N TYR A 565 19.12 23.74 -2.11
CA TYR A 565 18.37 23.99 -3.34
C TYR A 565 19.24 23.78 -4.59
N ARG A 566 20.45 24.34 -4.60
CA ARG A 566 21.38 24.23 -5.73
C ARG A 566 21.80 22.78 -6.00
N SER A 567 22.07 21.99 -4.97
CA SER A 567 22.49 20.59 -5.14
C SER A 567 21.40 19.74 -5.78
N ILE A 568 20.14 19.92 -5.37
CA ILE A 568 18.97 19.26 -5.99
C ILE A 568 18.81 19.73 -7.44
N ALA A 569 18.83 21.05 -7.66
CA ALA A 569 18.64 21.64 -8.99
C ALA A 569 19.76 21.30 -9.98
N ALA A 570 20.98 21.06 -9.49
CA ALA A 570 22.13 20.64 -10.27
C ALA A 570 21.97 19.21 -10.83
N GLY A 571 21.26 18.34 -10.11
CA GLY A 571 20.83 17.04 -10.59
C GLY A 571 19.64 17.12 -11.54
N ASN A 572 18.61 17.88 -11.16
CA ASN A 572 17.38 18.06 -11.94
C ASN A 572 16.82 19.49 -11.80
N LYS A 573 16.86 20.27 -12.88
CA LYS A 573 16.41 21.67 -12.91
C LYS A 573 14.91 21.86 -12.66
N ASP A 574 14.11 20.82 -12.92
CA ASP A 574 12.66 20.86 -12.74
C ASP A 574 12.24 20.51 -11.30
N ALA A 575 13.16 19.96 -10.50
CA ALA A 575 12.90 19.53 -9.15
C ALA A 575 12.38 20.65 -8.24
N VAL A 576 11.56 20.24 -7.28
CA VAL A 576 10.98 21.03 -6.21
C VAL A 576 11.45 20.43 -4.91
N TRP A 577 12.08 21.26 -4.08
CA TRP A 577 12.54 20.86 -2.75
C TRP A 577 11.35 20.77 -1.80
N ILE A 578 11.17 19.59 -1.21
CA ILE A 578 10.26 19.34 -0.10
C ILE A 578 11.06 19.34 1.20
N THR A 579 10.56 20.06 2.21
CA THR A 579 11.11 20.00 3.57
C THR A 579 10.01 19.80 4.60
N GLN A 580 10.37 19.08 5.66
CA GLN A 580 9.57 18.86 6.85
C GLN A 580 9.59 20.11 7.75
N GLY A 581 8.43 20.77 7.91
CA GLY A 581 8.26 21.95 8.75
C GLY A 581 8.28 21.69 10.28
N TRP A 582 8.41 20.43 10.71
CA TRP A 582 8.43 20.02 12.13
C TRP A 582 9.40 20.85 12.96
N THR A 583 10.61 21.02 12.44
CA THR A 583 11.71 21.72 13.10
C THR A 583 11.37 23.18 13.42
N PHE A 584 10.59 23.85 12.56
CA PHE A 584 10.20 25.25 12.77
C PHE A 584 9.23 25.42 13.94
N GLY A 585 8.37 24.43 14.18
CA GLY A 585 7.47 24.41 15.34
C GLY A 585 8.10 23.86 16.61
N TYR A 586 8.82 22.73 16.49
CA TYR A 586 9.45 22.04 17.62
C TYR A 586 10.52 22.90 18.32
N GLN A 587 11.35 23.58 17.53
CA GLN A 587 12.41 24.49 18.01
C GLN A 587 12.02 25.96 17.78
N HIS A 588 10.77 26.33 18.06
CA HIS A 588 10.23 27.69 17.80
C HIS A 588 11.02 28.83 18.48
N ASP A 589 11.72 28.56 19.58
CA ASP A 589 12.62 29.54 20.23
C ASP A 589 13.85 29.87 19.36
N PHE A 590 14.30 28.93 18.53
CA PHE A 590 15.43 29.12 17.60
C PHE A 590 14.94 29.59 16.22
N TRP A 591 13.88 28.97 15.71
CA TRP A 591 13.30 29.23 14.38
C TRP A 591 12.33 30.41 14.40
N ASP A 592 12.85 31.57 14.78
CA ASP A 592 12.14 32.84 14.68
C ASP A 592 11.88 33.24 13.21
N LYS A 593 11.12 34.34 13.01
CA LYS A 593 10.78 34.86 11.67
C LYS A 593 12.02 35.12 10.81
N GLU A 594 13.07 35.68 11.37
CA GLU A 594 14.26 36.08 10.60
C GLU A 594 15.15 34.88 10.25
N SER A 595 15.19 33.87 11.13
CA SER A 595 15.89 32.60 10.91
C SER A 595 15.28 31.81 9.77
N LEU A 596 13.94 31.66 9.76
CA LEU A 596 13.27 30.95 8.67
C LEU A 596 13.35 31.75 7.36
N LYS A 597 13.19 33.07 7.38
CA LYS A 597 13.42 33.91 6.19
C LYS A 597 14.84 33.75 5.64
N ALA A 598 15.84 33.69 6.51
CA ALA A 598 17.22 33.50 6.10
C ALA A 598 17.39 32.18 5.32
N LEU A 599 16.92 31.06 5.87
CA LEU A 599 16.94 29.75 5.18
C LEU A 599 16.25 29.81 3.81
N LEU A 600 15.14 30.55 3.69
CA LEU A 600 14.32 30.61 2.48
C LEU A 600 14.77 31.66 1.45
N SER A 601 15.77 32.48 1.78
CA SER A 601 16.09 33.73 1.07
C SER A 601 16.59 33.52 -0.37
N TYR A 602 17.35 32.46 -0.62
CA TYR A 602 17.91 32.12 -1.94
C TYR A 602 17.14 31.03 -2.70
N VAL A 603 15.97 30.64 -2.19
CA VAL A 603 15.16 29.57 -2.79
C VAL A 603 13.97 30.17 -3.55
N PRO A 604 13.80 29.91 -4.85
CA PRO A 604 12.64 30.40 -5.59
C PRO A 604 11.31 29.87 -5.02
N ASN A 605 10.26 30.70 -5.06
CA ASN A 605 8.97 30.37 -4.42
C ASN A 605 8.26 29.17 -5.06
N ASP A 606 8.47 28.94 -6.35
CA ASP A 606 7.90 27.82 -7.11
C ASP A 606 8.74 26.54 -7.02
N LYS A 607 9.95 26.61 -6.44
CA LYS A 607 10.91 25.51 -6.32
C LYS A 607 10.97 24.89 -4.93
N MET A 608 10.02 25.22 -4.05
CA MET A 608 9.96 24.67 -2.70
C MET A 608 8.52 24.48 -2.24
N ILE A 609 8.28 23.40 -1.50
CA ILE A 609 7.06 23.17 -0.72
C ILE A 609 7.45 22.82 0.71
N ILE A 610 6.88 23.54 1.69
CA ILE A 610 7.03 23.23 3.11
C ILE A 610 5.83 22.38 3.54
N VAL A 611 6.09 21.20 4.09
CA VAL A 611 5.04 20.42 4.76
C VAL A 611 4.97 20.92 6.19
N ASP A 612 3.98 21.75 6.53
CA ASP A 612 3.80 22.27 7.89
C ASP A 612 3.28 21.16 8.79
N LEU A 613 4.22 20.37 9.30
CA LEU A 613 3.98 19.18 10.11
C LEU A 613 3.55 19.55 11.51
N GLY A 614 2.54 18.84 12.02
CA GLY A 614 2.21 18.87 13.44
C GLY A 614 1.32 20.04 13.82
N ASN A 615 0.38 20.46 12.96
CA ASN A 615 -0.58 21.54 13.27
C ASN A 615 -1.49 21.27 14.50
N ASP A 616 -1.42 20.05 15.02
CA ASP A 616 -2.06 19.53 16.24
C ASP A 616 -1.21 19.70 17.52
N TYR A 617 0.10 19.93 17.41
CA TYR A 617 1.04 20.07 18.53
C TYR A 617 1.05 21.45 19.20
N PRO A 618 0.98 22.59 18.48
CA PRO A 618 1.02 23.92 19.09
C PRO A 618 0.02 24.09 20.24
N LYS A 619 -1.23 23.64 20.05
CA LYS A 619 -2.28 23.73 21.07
C LYS A 619 -2.04 22.83 22.28
N TRP A 620 -1.60 21.59 22.06
CA TRP A 620 -1.67 20.53 23.08
C TRP A 620 -0.34 20.15 23.71
N VAL A 621 0.77 20.41 23.02
CA VAL A 621 2.10 19.95 23.40
C VAL A 621 3.03 21.14 23.65
N TRP A 622 3.11 22.08 22.70
CA TRP A 622 4.05 23.20 22.78
C TRP A 622 3.47 24.44 23.47
N ASN A 623 2.14 24.55 23.55
CA ASN A 623 1.43 25.74 24.03
C ASN A 623 1.82 27.02 23.26
N THR A 624 1.93 26.89 21.94
CA THR A 624 2.28 27.95 20.99
C THR A 624 1.15 28.17 19.98
N GLU A 625 1.28 29.22 19.16
CA GLU A 625 0.43 29.39 17.98
C GLU A 625 0.92 28.51 16.81
N GLN A 626 0.03 28.17 15.89
CA GLN A 626 0.38 27.36 14.71
C GLN A 626 1.51 27.99 13.90
N THR A 627 2.49 27.16 13.52
CA THR A 627 3.73 27.55 12.83
C THR A 627 3.46 28.41 11.59
N TRP A 628 2.52 28.01 10.72
CA TRP A 628 2.19 28.80 9.53
C TRP A 628 1.67 30.21 9.85
N LYS A 629 0.97 30.40 10.97
CA LYS A 629 0.50 31.74 11.39
C LYS A 629 1.67 32.56 11.93
N VAL A 630 2.55 31.94 12.72
CA VAL A 630 3.78 32.58 13.21
C VAL A 630 4.61 33.05 12.03
N HIS A 631 4.70 32.28 10.94
CA HIS A 631 5.52 32.62 9.78
C HIS A 631 4.74 33.25 8.60
N ASP A 632 3.58 33.85 8.87
CA ASP A 632 2.81 34.63 7.88
C ASP A 632 2.58 33.87 6.54
N GLY A 633 2.26 32.57 6.62
CA GLY A 633 2.06 31.72 5.44
C GLY A 633 3.34 31.43 4.64
N PHE A 634 4.48 31.37 5.33
CA PHE A 634 5.80 31.00 4.82
C PHE A 634 6.33 31.88 3.68
N TYR A 635 6.08 33.20 3.78
CA TYR A 635 6.76 34.23 2.98
C TYR A 635 6.69 34.01 1.45
N GLY A 636 5.58 33.47 0.97
CA GLY A 636 5.32 33.22 -0.46
C GLY A 636 5.69 31.83 -0.96
N LYS A 637 6.36 31.00 -0.14
CA LYS A 637 6.59 29.58 -0.44
C LYS A 637 5.27 28.81 -0.46
N LYS A 638 5.18 27.80 -1.32
CA LYS A 638 4.08 26.83 -1.27
C LYS A 638 4.16 26.04 0.03
N TRP A 639 3.03 25.70 0.62
CA TRP A 639 3.00 24.85 1.81
C TRP A 639 1.76 23.97 1.90
N ILE A 640 1.88 22.92 2.70
CA ILE A 640 0.85 21.91 2.96
C ILE A 640 0.49 21.95 4.44
N PHE A 641 -0.81 22.09 4.74
CA PHE A 641 -1.31 21.99 6.12
C PHE A 641 -1.36 20.52 6.52
N SER A 642 -0.52 20.08 7.47
CA SER A 642 -0.44 18.67 7.88
C SER A 642 -0.53 18.46 9.39
N TYR A 643 -1.11 17.34 9.78
CA TYR A 643 -1.14 16.85 11.17
C TYR A 643 -0.10 15.76 11.40
N VAL A 644 0.26 15.51 12.68
CA VAL A 644 1.04 14.34 13.10
C VAL A 644 0.20 13.57 14.14
N PRO A 645 -0.85 12.87 13.68
CA PRO A 645 -1.87 12.31 14.58
C PRO A 645 -1.35 11.13 15.42
N ASN A 646 -0.14 10.64 15.14
CA ASN A 646 0.49 9.56 15.87
C ASN A 646 2.00 9.81 16.04
N PHE A 647 2.53 9.46 17.22
CA PHE A 647 3.94 9.52 17.55
C PHE A 647 4.42 8.11 17.96
N GLY A 648 5.57 7.64 17.48
CA GLY A 648 6.19 6.35 17.78
C GLY A 648 5.39 5.10 17.45
N GLY A 649 4.27 5.22 16.72
CA GLY A 649 3.31 4.13 16.51
C GLY A 649 2.59 3.71 17.79
N LYS A 650 2.58 4.55 18.83
CA LYS A 650 1.88 4.25 20.08
C LYS A 650 0.40 4.01 19.80
N THR A 651 -0.15 2.94 20.37
CA THR A 651 -1.49 2.44 20.02
C THR A 651 -2.63 3.03 20.85
N PRO A 652 -2.47 3.46 22.12
CA PRO A 652 -3.60 3.97 22.88
C PRO A 652 -4.28 5.19 22.25
N MET A 653 -5.57 5.36 22.55
CA MET A 653 -6.42 6.35 21.90
C MET A 653 -6.00 7.79 22.23
N THR A 654 -5.79 8.60 21.19
CA THR A 654 -5.48 10.03 21.32
C THR A 654 -5.82 10.80 20.04
N GLY A 655 -6.13 12.09 20.17
CA GLY A 655 -6.37 13.01 19.06
C GLY A 655 -7.44 14.05 19.40
N ASP A 656 -7.55 15.12 18.63
CA ASP A 656 -8.62 16.11 18.78
C ASP A 656 -9.48 16.09 17.52
N LEU A 657 -10.55 15.29 17.54
CA LEU A 657 -11.43 15.11 16.36
C LEU A 657 -12.08 16.44 15.93
N GLN A 658 -12.34 17.36 16.87
CA GLN A 658 -12.95 18.65 16.54
C GLN A 658 -11.97 19.55 15.79
N MET A 659 -10.71 19.56 16.22
CA MET A 659 -9.65 20.27 15.54
C MET A 659 -9.38 19.68 14.15
N TYR A 660 -9.32 18.34 14.03
CA TYR A 660 -9.13 17.67 12.74
C TYR A 660 -10.26 18.00 11.76
N ALA A 661 -11.51 18.07 12.24
CA ALA A 661 -12.69 18.38 11.43
C ALA A 661 -12.80 19.85 10.97
N SER A 662 -11.92 20.77 11.39
CA SER A 662 -12.13 22.21 11.15
C SER A 662 -10.88 23.06 10.90
N SER A 663 -9.70 22.69 11.40
CA SER A 663 -8.57 23.64 11.40
C SER A 663 -8.01 23.91 10.00
N SER A 664 -8.00 22.91 9.12
CA SER A 664 -7.52 23.08 7.74
C SER A 664 -8.46 23.94 6.90
N SER A 665 -9.79 23.79 7.06
CA SER A 665 -10.76 24.67 6.40
C SER A 665 -10.68 26.09 6.93
N MET A 666 -10.50 26.29 8.24
CA MET A 666 -10.25 27.61 8.81
C MET A 666 -9.00 28.27 8.22
N ALA A 667 -7.91 27.51 8.02
CA ALA A 667 -6.70 28.02 7.38
C ALA A 667 -6.97 28.46 5.93
N LEU A 668 -7.79 27.72 5.16
CA LEU A 668 -8.19 28.11 3.80
C LEU A 668 -8.93 29.45 3.73
N HIS A 669 -9.69 29.80 4.76
CA HIS A 669 -10.48 31.04 4.82
C HIS A 669 -9.76 32.21 5.49
N THR A 670 -8.52 32.01 5.96
CA THR A 670 -7.73 33.06 6.61
C THR A 670 -6.98 33.89 5.56
N SER A 671 -6.98 35.22 5.71
CA SER A 671 -6.38 36.16 4.74
C SER A 671 -4.86 36.07 4.63
N ASN A 672 -4.15 35.68 5.69
CA ASN A 672 -2.68 35.57 5.72
C ASN A 672 -2.17 34.13 5.49
N LYS A 673 -3.01 33.23 4.94
CA LYS A 673 -2.62 31.83 4.69
C LYS A 673 -1.46 31.66 3.69
N GLY A 674 -1.07 32.70 2.96
CA GLY A 674 -0.04 32.59 1.92
C GLY A 674 -0.42 31.59 0.83
N ASN A 675 0.54 30.79 0.39
CA ASN A 675 0.38 29.85 -0.73
C ASN A 675 0.08 28.42 -0.26
N LEU A 676 -1.04 28.26 0.46
CA LEU A 676 -1.53 26.96 0.91
C LEU A 676 -2.03 26.15 -0.29
N VAL A 677 -1.28 25.10 -0.66
CA VAL A 677 -1.55 24.26 -1.85
C VAL A 677 -2.04 22.86 -1.52
N GLY A 678 -1.90 22.42 -0.27
CA GLY A 678 -2.17 21.05 0.10
C GLY A 678 -2.69 20.86 1.52
N PHE A 679 -3.19 19.66 1.74
CA PHE A 679 -3.60 19.12 3.03
C PHE A 679 -2.90 17.77 3.25
N GLY A 680 -2.67 17.34 4.49
CA GLY A 680 -2.11 16.02 4.70
C GLY A 680 -2.12 15.53 6.14
N SER A 681 -1.59 14.31 6.29
CA SER A 681 -1.22 13.78 7.60
C SER A 681 0.09 13.00 7.51
N ALA A 682 0.90 13.12 8.55
CA ALA A 682 2.24 12.55 8.63
C ALA A 682 2.39 11.74 9.93
N PRO A 683 1.66 10.64 10.10
CA PRO A 683 1.74 9.82 11.29
C PRO A 683 3.12 9.15 11.41
N GLU A 684 3.73 9.17 12.60
CA GLU A 684 4.96 8.41 12.80
C GLU A 684 4.73 6.90 12.70
N GLY A 685 3.57 6.40 13.11
CA GLY A 685 3.17 5.02 12.88
C GLY A 685 1.68 4.86 12.58
N LEU A 686 1.35 3.83 11.79
CA LEU A 686 0.00 3.54 11.28
C LEU A 686 -0.70 2.45 12.10
N GLU A 687 -1.85 1.97 11.61
CA GLU A 687 -2.55 0.79 12.14
C GLU A 687 -3.06 0.97 13.58
N ASN A 688 -3.53 2.17 13.89
CA ASN A 688 -4.17 2.57 15.15
C ASN A 688 -5.16 3.71 14.87
N ASN A 689 -6.03 4.05 15.83
CA ASN A 689 -6.89 5.25 15.78
C ASN A 689 -7.58 5.51 14.43
N GLU A 690 -8.11 4.46 13.78
CA GLU A 690 -8.57 4.50 12.37
C GLU A 690 -9.61 5.60 12.09
N VAL A 691 -10.43 5.94 13.09
CA VAL A 691 -11.40 7.05 13.03
C VAL A 691 -10.75 8.40 12.67
N VAL A 692 -9.51 8.64 13.14
CA VAL A 692 -8.77 9.86 12.84
C VAL A 692 -8.41 9.90 11.35
N TYR A 693 -7.90 8.81 10.81
CA TYR A 693 -7.47 8.75 9.41
C TYR A 693 -8.64 8.81 8.43
N GLU A 694 -9.79 8.21 8.77
CA GLU A 694 -11.02 8.37 7.97
C GLU A 694 -11.54 9.81 7.99
N LEU A 695 -11.46 10.50 9.13
CA LEU A 695 -11.86 11.91 9.22
C LEU A 695 -10.91 12.81 8.42
N LEU A 696 -9.60 12.58 8.53
CA LEU A 696 -8.60 13.35 7.79
C LEU A 696 -8.72 13.11 6.28
N ALA A 697 -9.00 11.89 5.83
CA ALA A 697 -9.28 11.60 4.43
C ALA A 697 -10.44 12.47 3.90
N ASP A 698 -11.55 12.55 4.65
CA ASP A 698 -12.71 13.36 4.25
C ASP A 698 -12.40 14.87 4.27
N MET A 699 -11.60 15.34 5.23
CA MET A 699 -11.14 16.73 5.30
C MET A 699 -10.29 17.15 4.10
N GLY A 700 -9.63 16.21 3.42
CA GLY A 700 -8.90 16.46 2.18
C GLY A 700 -9.81 16.83 0.99
N TRP A 701 -11.13 16.74 1.12
CA TRP A 701 -12.10 17.00 0.05
C TRP A 701 -13.09 18.13 0.34
N THR A 702 -12.96 18.84 1.46
CA THR A 702 -13.87 19.93 1.84
C THR A 702 -13.10 21.18 2.27
N ASP A 703 -13.62 22.36 1.90
CA ASP A 703 -13.21 23.67 2.42
C ASP A 703 -14.11 24.16 3.56
N GLU A 704 -15.11 23.37 3.95
CA GLU A 704 -16.00 23.64 5.09
C GLU A 704 -15.72 22.69 6.27
N PRO A 705 -15.92 23.13 7.53
CA PRO A 705 -15.83 22.25 8.69
C PRO A 705 -16.78 21.06 8.62
N ILE A 706 -16.30 19.87 9.00
CA ILE A 706 -17.12 18.66 9.08
C ILE A 706 -17.95 18.67 10.39
N HIS A 707 -19.27 18.45 10.25
CA HIS A 707 -20.16 18.29 11.39
C HIS A 707 -20.02 16.90 12.04
N LEU A 708 -19.18 16.81 13.07
CA LEU A 708 -18.79 15.55 13.72
C LEU A 708 -19.96 14.65 14.15
N ASN A 709 -21.07 15.19 14.66
CA ASN A 709 -22.21 14.37 15.07
C ASN A 709 -22.76 13.54 13.90
N SER A 710 -22.95 14.18 12.75
CA SER A 710 -23.43 13.50 11.53
C SER A 710 -22.37 12.61 10.91
N TRP A 711 -21.10 13.03 10.98
CA TRP A 711 -19.99 12.27 10.44
C TRP A 711 -19.77 10.96 11.22
N ILE A 712 -19.76 11.01 12.56
CA ILE A 712 -19.63 9.83 13.42
C ILE A 712 -20.83 8.88 13.25
N ASP A 713 -22.04 9.41 13.03
CA ASP A 713 -23.22 8.57 12.76
C ASP A 713 -23.04 7.75 11.47
N ASN A 714 -22.53 8.37 10.41
CA ASN A 714 -22.22 7.68 9.16
C ASN A 714 -21.03 6.71 9.31
N TYR A 715 -19.95 7.14 9.99
CA TYR A 715 -18.80 6.30 10.28
C TYR A 715 -19.20 5.04 11.06
N GLY A 716 -20.00 5.20 12.12
CA GLY A 716 -20.47 4.08 12.94
C GLY A 716 -21.34 3.09 12.15
N LYS A 717 -22.26 3.57 11.32
CA LYS A 717 -23.03 2.69 10.42
C LYS A 717 -22.14 1.96 9.42
N ALA A 718 -21.18 2.67 8.81
CA ALA A 718 -20.29 2.06 7.83
C ALA A 718 -19.34 1.03 8.43
N ARG A 719 -18.80 1.33 9.62
CA ARG A 719 -17.86 0.48 10.34
C ARG A 719 -18.52 -0.73 11.00
N TYR A 720 -19.73 -0.59 11.53
CA TYR A 720 -20.35 -1.64 12.34
C TYR A 720 -21.58 -2.28 11.71
N GLY A 721 -22.16 -1.67 10.66
CA GLY A 721 -23.42 -2.07 10.03
C GLY A 721 -24.66 -1.48 10.70
N SER A 722 -24.56 -1.02 11.95
CA SER A 722 -25.60 -0.23 12.61
C SER A 722 -24.98 0.69 13.67
N PHE A 723 -25.75 1.67 14.13
CA PHE A 723 -25.29 2.63 15.15
C PHE A 723 -26.33 2.80 16.27
N PRO A 724 -26.44 1.83 17.19
CA PRO A 724 -27.42 1.86 18.28
C PRO A 724 -27.23 3.06 19.23
N SER A 725 -28.27 3.44 19.96
CA SER A 725 -28.24 4.61 20.87
C SER A 725 -27.12 4.55 21.92
N LYS A 726 -26.88 3.38 22.53
CA LYS A 726 -25.78 3.19 23.49
C LYS A 726 -24.41 3.42 22.84
N MET A 727 -24.21 2.93 21.63
CA MET A 727 -22.98 3.18 20.88
C MET A 727 -22.81 4.67 20.52
N LYS A 728 -23.89 5.38 20.18
CA LYS A 728 -23.84 6.85 19.99
C LYS A 728 -23.37 7.56 21.25
N MET A 729 -23.88 7.16 22.42
CA MET A 729 -23.47 7.70 23.71
C MET A 729 -21.99 7.40 23.98
N ALA A 730 -21.54 6.17 23.76
CA ALA A 730 -20.15 5.76 23.90
C ALA A 730 -19.21 6.61 23.02
N TRP A 731 -19.51 6.77 21.74
CA TRP A 731 -18.70 7.60 20.83
C TRP A 731 -18.70 9.08 21.21
N ASN A 732 -19.82 9.60 21.73
CA ASN A 732 -19.84 10.96 22.26
C ASN A 732 -18.90 11.11 23.47
N ILE A 733 -18.87 10.13 24.37
CA ILE A 733 -17.95 10.09 25.51
C ILE A 733 -16.50 9.99 25.02
N PHE A 734 -16.18 9.11 24.08
CA PHE A 734 -14.82 8.99 23.53
C PHE A 734 -14.35 10.31 22.92
N ARG A 735 -15.22 11.02 22.20
CA ARG A 735 -14.94 12.38 21.68
C ARG A 735 -14.66 13.41 22.80
N GLN A 736 -15.32 13.28 23.94
CA GLN A 736 -15.15 14.18 25.08
C GLN A 736 -13.96 13.81 25.98
N THR A 737 -13.38 12.62 25.77
CA THR A 737 -12.27 12.09 26.57
C THR A 737 -11.04 11.86 25.69
N ALA A 738 -10.74 10.62 25.30
CA ALA A 738 -9.55 10.24 24.53
C ALA A 738 -9.40 10.97 23.19
N TYR A 739 -10.50 11.43 22.59
CA TYR A 739 -10.51 12.17 21.32
C TYR A 739 -10.81 13.67 21.47
N SER A 740 -10.65 14.22 22.68
CA SER A 740 -10.77 15.66 22.96
C SER A 740 -9.42 16.40 22.89
N SER A 741 -8.30 15.68 22.94
CA SER A 741 -6.94 16.23 23.04
C SER A 741 -5.89 15.26 22.50
N LEU A 742 -4.76 15.82 22.05
CA LEU A 742 -3.61 15.05 21.58
C LEU A 742 -2.55 14.93 22.69
N TYR A 743 -2.02 13.72 22.89
CA TYR A 743 -0.88 13.45 23.75
C TYR A 743 0.26 12.84 22.93
N SER A 744 1.48 13.34 23.08
CA SER A 744 2.65 12.79 22.38
C SER A 744 3.09 11.44 22.95
N TYR A 745 2.74 11.13 24.21
CA TYR A 745 3.14 9.91 24.91
C TYR A 745 1.97 9.21 25.62
N PRO A 746 0.97 8.69 24.87
CA PRO A 746 -0.14 7.93 25.43
C PRO A 746 0.33 6.53 25.83
N ARG A 747 0.82 6.42 27.07
CA ARG A 747 1.38 5.18 27.67
C ARG A 747 0.86 5.02 29.09
N PHE A 748 0.73 3.79 29.53
CA PHE A 748 0.50 3.47 30.94
C PHE A 748 1.81 3.50 31.74
N THR A 749 1.72 3.65 33.06
CA THR A 749 2.90 3.68 33.95
C THR A 749 3.62 2.33 33.95
N TRP A 750 2.87 1.24 33.91
CA TRP A 750 3.45 -0.12 33.87
C TRP A 750 4.28 -0.39 32.59
N GLN A 751 4.06 0.35 31.48
CA GLN A 751 4.89 0.22 30.27
C GLN A 751 6.29 0.80 30.46
N THR A 752 6.44 1.80 31.34
CA THR A 752 7.72 2.48 31.61
C THR A 752 8.36 2.04 32.91
N VAL A 753 7.73 1.11 33.65
CA VAL A 753 8.09 0.62 35.01
C VAL A 753 7.96 1.69 36.10
N VAL A 754 8.48 2.88 35.85
CA VAL A 754 8.32 4.06 36.72
C VAL A 754 7.82 5.23 35.88
N PRO A 755 7.23 6.27 36.50
CA PRO A 755 6.85 7.48 35.78
C PRO A 755 8.05 8.07 35.03
N ASP A 756 7.93 8.21 33.70
CA ASP A 756 8.94 8.84 32.85
C ASP A 756 9.00 10.35 33.15
N THR A 757 10.13 10.82 33.67
CA THR A 757 10.35 12.22 34.07
C THR A 757 10.74 13.11 32.89
N HIS A 758 11.13 12.55 31.75
CA HIS A 758 11.50 13.29 30.55
C HIS A 758 10.32 13.45 29.59
N ARG A 759 9.50 12.39 29.46
CA ARG A 759 8.37 12.33 28.53
C ARG A 759 7.12 11.88 29.27
N LEU A 760 6.40 12.85 29.81
CA LEU A 760 5.24 12.61 30.67
C LEU A 760 4.21 11.73 29.96
N SER A 761 4.01 10.52 30.50
CA SER A 761 2.98 9.60 30.02
C SER A 761 1.59 10.13 30.37
N LYS A 762 0.71 10.27 29.37
CA LYS A 762 -0.65 10.77 29.57
C LYS A 762 -1.63 10.13 28.60
N ILE A 763 -2.69 9.54 29.16
CA ILE A 763 -3.80 8.90 28.44
C ILE A 763 -5.10 9.23 29.16
N ASP A 764 -6.19 9.46 28.42
CA ASP A 764 -7.50 9.74 29.00
C ASP A 764 -8.37 8.48 29.09
N VAL A 765 -8.13 7.70 30.14
CA VAL A 765 -8.89 6.50 30.51
C VAL A 765 -9.57 6.68 31.88
N GLY A 766 -10.10 7.88 32.11
CA GLY A 766 -10.87 8.21 33.31
C GLY A 766 -12.21 7.47 33.40
N ASP A 767 -12.96 7.68 34.49
CA ASP A 767 -14.19 6.94 34.75
C ASP A 767 -15.27 7.19 33.66
N ASP A 768 -15.32 8.38 33.06
CA ASP A 768 -16.18 8.67 31.91
C ASP A 768 -15.82 7.81 30.70
N PHE A 769 -14.53 7.72 30.34
CA PHE A 769 -14.07 6.85 29.25
C PHE A 769 -14.44 5.39 29.51
N LEU A 770 -14.20 4.92 30.73
CA LEU A 770 -14.54 3.56 31.14
C LEU A 770 -16.05 3.29 31.02
N HIS A 771 -16.89 4.25 31.38
CA HIS A 771 -18.34 4.17 31.16
C HIS A 771 -18.70 4.12 29.66
N GLY A 772 -17.99 4.88 28.83
CA GLY A 772 -18.11 4.78 27.37
C GLY A 772 -17.84 3.36 26.85
N VAL A 773 -16.81 2.69 27.37
CA VAL A 773 -16.51 1.28 27.04
C VAL A 773 -17.65 0.36 27.44
N GLU A 774 -18.25 0.54 28.63
CA GLU A 774 -19.39 -0.26 29.08
C GLU A 774 -20.59 -0.12 28.12
N LEU A 775 -20.93 1.12 27.75
CA LEU A 775 -22.01 1.40 26.80
C LEU A 775 -21.74 0.81 25.41
N PHE A 776 -20.48 0.79 24.98
CA PHE A 776 -20.07 0.18 23.72
C PHE A 776 -20.27 -1.34 23.76
N LEU A 777 -19.78 -2.01 24.82
CA LEU A 777 -19.89 -3.46 24.99
C LEU A 777 -21.34 -3.96 25.15
N ASP A 778 -22.21 -3.12 25.72
CA ASP A 778 -23.64 -3.36 25.83
C ASP A 778 -24.37 -3.48 24.48
N CYS A 779 -23.70 -3.20 23.35
CA CYS A 779 -24.25 -3.34 22.01
C CYS A 779 -24.06 -4.75 21.40
N VAL A 780 -23.46 -5.68 22.15
CA VAL A 780 -23.07 -7.02 21.69
C VAL A 780 -24.20 -7.78 21.00
N ASP A 781 -25.41 -7.76 21.54
CA ASP A 781 -26.55 -8.52 21.00
C ASP A 781 -26.89 -8.13 19.57
N SER A 782 -26.64 -6.86 19.21
CA SER A 782 -26.93 -6.31 17.88
C SER A 782 -25.74 -6.31 16.92
N LEU A 783 -24.51 -6.44 17.42
CA LEU A 783 -23.30 -6.14 16.65
C LEU A 783 -22.21 -7.22 16.71
N LYS A 784 -22.41 -8.32 17.45
CA LYS A 784 -21.42 -9.42 17.58
C LYS A 784 -20.98 -10.04 16.24
N ASP A 785 -21.81 -9.94 15.20
CA ASP A 785 -21.50 -10.47 13.87
C ASP A 785 -20.65 -9.50 13.03
N SER A 786 -20.50 -8.24 13.47
CA SER A 786 -19.61 -7.27 12.84
C SER A 786 -18.18 -7.46 13.33
N ARG A 787 -17.28 -7.88 12.45
CA ARG A 787 -15.87 -8.13 12.78
C ARG A 787 -15.18 -6.88 13.34
N LEU A 788 -15.47 -5.71 12.78
CA LEU A 788 -14.92 -4.45 13.27
C LEU A 788 -15.47 -4.05 14.65
N TYR A 789 -16.75 -4.34 14.95
CA TYR A 789 -17.25 -4.18 16.31
C TYR A 789 -16.51 -5.09 17.30
N VAL A 790 -16.31 -6.36 16.93
CA VAL A 790 -15.60 -7.32 17.80
C VAL A 790 -14.16 -6.87 18.07
N ASN A 791 -13.45 -6.38 17.05
CA ASN A 791 -12.08 -5.90 17.21
C ASN A 791 -12.02 -4.68 18.13
N ASP A 792 -12.87 -3.68 17.91
CA ASP A 792 -12.94 -2.47 18.75
C ASP A 792 -13.40 -2.81 20.18
N ALA A 793 -14.34 -3.74 20.35
CA ALA A 793 -14.79 -4.20 21.67
C ALA A 793 -13.65 -4.86 22.46
N ILE A 794 -12.82 -5.68 21.81
CA ILE A 794 -11.63 -6.29 22.41
C ILE A 794 -10.61 -5.21 22.80
N GLU A 795 -10.34 -4.26 21.90
CA GLU A 795 -9.42 -3.15 22.15
C GLU A 795 -9.88 -2.28 23.33
N PHE A 796 -11.14 -1.85 23.34
CA PHE A 796 -11.69 -0.98 24.38
C PHE A 796 -11.77 -1.68 25.74
N ALA A 797 -12.16 -2.96 25.76
CA ALA A 797 -12.10 -3.77 26.98
C ALA A 797 -10.66 -3.94 27.47
N ALA A 798 -9.69 -4.12 26.58
CA ALA A 798 -8.28 -4.19 26.93
C ALA A 798 -7.79 -2.88 27.57
N TYR A 799 -8.18 -1.71 27.05
CA TYR A 799 -7.90 -0.42 27.70
C TYR A 799 -8.57 -0.29 29.07
N TYR A 800 -9.82 -0.74 29.20
CA TYR A 800 -10.52 -0.76 30.48
C TYR A 800 -9.74 -1.54 31.53
N LEU A 801 -9.37 -2.79 31.21
CA LEU A 801 -8.61 -3.67 32.09
C LEU A 801 -7.23 -3.06 32.40
N ALA A 802 -6.53 -2.54 31.40
CA ALA A 802 -5.21 -1.93 31.58
C ALA A 802 -5.25 -0.68 32.46
N ALA A 803 -6.31 0.13 32.40
CA ALA A 803 -6.50 1.27 33.29
C ALA A 803 -6.67 0.82 34.77
N LYS A 804 -7.39 -0.28 35.00
CA LYS A 804 -7.52 -0.90 36.34
C LYS A 804 -6.18 -1.48 36.81
N ALA A 805 -5.43 -2.13 35.92
CA ALA A 805 -4.09 -2.62 36.22
C ALA A 805 -3.10 -1.49 36.56
N ASP A 806 -3.16 -0.37 35.85
CA ASP A 806 -2.30 0.79 36.09
C ASP A 806 -2.59 1.42 37.46
N LYS A 807 -3.86 1.52 37.86
CA LYS A 807 -4.24 1.96 39.22
C LYS A 807 -3.61 1.07 40.29
N ALA A 808 -3.68 -0.26 40.13
CA ALA A 808 -3.05 -1.22 41.05
C ALA A 808 -1.53 -1.10 41.04
N TYR A 809 -0.91 -0.97 39.87
CA TYR A 809 0.54 -0.83 39.74
C TYR A 809 1.07 0.46 40.38
N ILE A 810 0.38 1.58 40.20
CA ILE A 810 0.72 2.85 40.86
C ILE A 810 0.61 2.70 42.39
N ALA A 811 -0.39 1.97 42.90
CA ALA A 811 -0.50 1.66 44.33
C ALA A 811 0.68 0.80 44.81
N ALA A 812 1.13 -0.18 44.01
CA ALA A 812 2.32 -0.98 44.29
C ALA A 812 3.58 -0.10 44.40
N LEU A 813 3.81 0.79 43.43
CA LEU A 813 4.95 1.72 43.44
C LEU A 813 4.93 2.64 44.67
N ARG A 814 3.76 3.16 45.05
CA ARG A 814 3.59 3.97 46.26
C ARG A 814 3.94 3.19 47.51
N ALA A 815 3.40 1.98 47.68
CA ALA A 815 3.69 1.12 48.82
C ALA A 815 5.18 0.76 48.92
N ASP A 816 5.83 0.47 47.79
CA ASP A 816 7.26 0.20 47.74
C ASP A 816 8.10 1.40 48.20
N SER A 817 7.73 2.61 47.75
CA SER A 817 8.45 3.86 48.07
C SER A 817 8.46 4.22 49.56
N VAL A 818 7.47 3.75 50.33
CA VAL A 818 7.38 3.93 51.79
C VAL A 818 7.78 2.68 52.58
N GLY A 819 8.34 1.66 51.92
CA GLY A 819 8.87 0.46 52.56
C GLY A 819 7.82 -0.62 52.91
N HIS A 820 6.57 -0.49 52.47
CA HIS A 820 5.51 -1.48 52.69
C HIS A 820 5.57 -2.61 51.65
N LYS A 821 6.62 -3.44 51.74
CA LYS A 821 6.95 -4.48 50.73
C LYS A 821 5.85 -5.52 50.49
N GLU A 822 5.09 -5.91 51.51
CA GLU A 822 3.98 -6.87 51.35
C GLU A 822 2.84 -6.26 50.53
N ASN A 823 2.39 -5.06 50.92
CA ASN A 823 1.35 -4.32 50.21
C ASN A 823 1.76 -4.00 48.75
N ALA A 824 3.04 -3.70 48.52
CA ALA A 824 3.60 -3.54 47.18
C ALA A 824 3.46 -4.81 46.33
N ARG A 825 3.80 -5.98 46.89
CA ARG A 825 3.68 -7.28 46.21
C ARG A 825 2.24 -7.66 45.90
N ASP A 826 1.31 -7.41 46.83
CA ASP A 826 -0.11 -7.72 46.63
C ASP A 826 -0.71 -6.89 45.49
N ASN A 827 -0.43 -5.59 45.44
CA ASN A 827 -0.88 -4.72 44.36
C ASN A 827 -0.22 -5.05 43.02
N LEU A 828 1.08 -5.39 43.02
CA LEU A 828 1.77 -5.86 41.81
C LEU A 828 1.11 -7.12 41.26
N LYS A 829 0.77 -8.09 42.12
CA LYS A 829 0.10 -9.32 41.71
C LYS A 829 -1.25 -9.03 41.05
N ILE A 830 -2.04 -8.12 41.62
CA ILE A 830 -3.32 -7.68 41.02
C ILE A 830 -3.08 -7.09 39.63
N ALA A 831 -2.09 -6.21 39.47
CA ALA A 831 -1.76 -5.61 38.17
C ALA A 831 -1.37 -6.68 37.14
N VAL A 832 -0.47 -7.59 37.51
CA VAL A 832 0.01 -8.69 36.64
C VAL A 832 -1.14 -9.62 36.24
N ASP A 833 -1.99 -10.04 37.19
CA ASP A 833 -3.14 -10.92 36.92
C ASP A 833 -4.13 -10.30 35.92
N ILE A 834 -4.31 -8.98 35.96
CA ILE A 834 -5.14 -8.24 35.00
C ILE A 834 -4.43 -8.13 33.65
N LEU A 835 -3.14 -7.74 33.63
CA LEU A 835 -2.38 -7.58 32.40
C LEU A 835 -2.22 -8.88 31.61
N LEU A 836 -2.12 -10.03 32.26
CA LEU A 836 -2.15 -11.33 31.58
C LEU A 836 -3.47 -11.59 30.83
N LYS A 837 -4.59 -11.03 31.31
CA LYS A 837 -5.88 -11.11 30.59
C LYS A 837 -5.92 -10.11 29.43
N VAL A 838 -5.36 -8.92 29.62
CA VAL A 838 -5.19 -7.93 28.54
C VAL A 838 -4.38 -8.54 27.40
N ASP A 839 -3.25 -9.16 27.71
CA ASP A 839 -2.38 -9.82 26.72
C ASP A 839 -3.12 -10.90 25.93
N ARG A 840 -3.93 -11.73 26.61
CA ARG A 840 -4.77 -12.77 25.98
C ARG A 840 -5.93 -12.21 25.16
N LEU A 841 -6.53 -11.09 25.55
CA LEU A 841 -7.56 -10.42 24.74
C LEU A 841 -6.94 -9.88 23.45
N LEU A 842 -5.81 -9.18 23.56
CA LEU A 842 -5.12 -8.59 22.41
C LEU A 842 -4.50 -9.65 21.48
N ALA A 843 -4.25 -10.87 21.96
CA ALA A 843 -3.86 -12.00 21.10
C ALA A 843 -4.92 -12.32 20.03
N SER A 844 -6.17 -11.91 20.23
CA SER A 844 -7.25 -12.02 19.25
C SER A 844 -7.42 -10.78 18.36
N HIS A 845 -6.73 -9.68 18.66
CA HIS A 845 -6.79 -8.43 17.89
C HIS A 845 -5.91 -8.55 16.63
N PRO A 846 -6.38 -8.11 15.44
CA PRO A 846 -5.60 -8.28 14.21
C PRO A 846 -4.26 -7.55 14.22
N LEU A 847 -4.22 -6.34 14.82
CA LEU A 847 -3.10 -5.41 14.73
C LEU A 847 -2.25 -5.31 16.00
N TYR A 848 -2.77 -5.68 17.17
CA TYR A 848 -2.13 -5.32 18.45
C TYR A 848 -1.33 -6.49 19.03
N ARG A 849 -0.39 -7.00 18.22
CA ARG A 849 0.38 -8.21 18.52
C ARG A 849 1.83 -8.04 18.11
N LEU A 850 2.76 -8.50 18.95
CA LEU A 850 4.19 -8.53 18.64
C LEU A 850 4.52 -9.56 17.55
N GLU A 851 3.74 -10.64 17.46
CA GLU A 851 4.02 -11.76 16.55
C GLU A 851 4.10 -11.36 15.07
N PRO A 852 3.12 -10.66 14.45
CA PRO A 852 3.26 -10.21 13.08
C PRO A 852 4.48 -9.31 12.86
N TRP A 853 4.80 -8.44 13.81
CA TRP A 853 5.94 -7.52 13.74
C TRP A 853 7.28 -8.26 13.70
N VAL A 854 7.48 -9.19 14.64
CA VAL A 854 8.68 -10.05 14.67
C VAL A 854 8.75 -10.93 13.43
N LYS A 855 7.62 -11.49 12.99
CA LYS A 855 7.58 -12.33 11.79
C LYS A 855 8.04 -11.56 10.55
N MET A 856 7.52 -10.35 10.32
CA MET A 856 7.93 -9.51 9.17
C MET A 856 9.43 -9.23 9.18
N ALA A 857 10.00 -8.90 10.34
CA ALA A 857 11.44 -8.67 10.48
C ALA A 857 12.26 -9.93 10.14
N ARG A 858 11.87 -11.10 10.66
CA ARG A 858 12.53 -12.37 10.36
C ARG A 858 12.35 -12.81 8.91
N ASP A 859 11.22 -12.50 8.27
CA ASP A 859 10.99 -12.85 6.86
C ASP A 859 11.91 -12.06 5.90
N CYS A 860 12.41 -10.89 6.33
CA CYS A 860 13.38 -10.12 5.56
C CYS A 860 14.78 -10.75 5.55
N GLY A 861 15.15 -11.49 6.59
CA GLY A 861 16.47 -12.12 6.72
C GLY A 861 16.60 -13.42 5.92
N VAL A 862 17.75 -13.64 5.31
CA VAL A 862 18.05 -14.87 4.54
C VAL A 862 18.73 -15.92 5.41
N THR A 863 19.70 -15.50 6.22
CA THR A 863 20.44 -16.39 7.13
C THR A 863 19.84 -16.36 8.54
N SER A 864 20.08 -17.40 9.36
CA SER A 864 19.61 -17.40 10.75
C SER A 864 20.10 -16.19 11.53
N ASP A 865 21.36 -15.81 11.36
CA ASP A 865 21.97 -14.65 12.04
C ASP A 865 21.29 -13.33 11.61
N GLU A 866 21.00 -13.18 10.31
CA GLU A 866 20.29 -11.99 9.81
C GLU A 866 18.85 -11.93 10.32
N LYS A 867 18.16 -13.08 10.41
CA LYS A 867 16.81 -13.16 10.98
C LYS A 867 16.79 -12.76 12.46
N ASP A 868 17.73 -13.28 13.23
CA ASP A 868 17.85 -12.98 14.66
C ASP A 868 18.24 -11.51 14.87
N HIS A 869 19.10 -10.96 14.01
CA HIS A 869 19.48 -9.56 14.03
C HIS A 869 18.32 -8.61 13.69
N TYR A 870 17.55 -8.85 12.63
CA TYR A 870 16.39 -8.03 12.29
C TYR A 870 15.29 -8.15 13.33
N GLU A 871 15.09 -9.32 13.93
CA GLU A 871 14.19 -9.44 15.08
C GLU A 871 14.67 -8.58 16.27
N MET A 872 15.95 -8.65 16.62
CA MET A 872 16.53 -7.83 17.69
C MET A 872 16.28 -6.34 17.43
N ASN A 873 16.56 -5.87 16.21
CA ASN A 873 16.32 -4.48 15.81
C ASN A 873 14.82 -4.09 15.88
N ALA A 874 13.93 -4.97 15.42
CA ALA A 874 12.49 -4.79 15.46
C ALA A 874 11.97 -4.68 16.91
N LYS A 875 12.41 -5.57 17.80
CA LYS A 875 12.07 -5.53 19.23
C LYS A 875 12.67 -4.29 19.90
N ARG A 876 13.92 -3.95 19.60
CA ARG A 876 14.61 -2.78 20.16
C ARG A 876 13.85 -1.50 19.86
N LEU A 877 13.45 -1.29 18.60
CA LEU A 877 12.76 -0.07 18.19
C LEU A 877 11.49 0.19 19.03
N VAL A 878 10.69 -0.84 19.32
CA VAL A 878 9.43 -0.72 20.08
C VAL A 878 9.61 -0.81 21.60
N THR A 879 10.85 -0.93 22.08
CA THR A 879 11.20 -1.06 23.51
C THR A 879 12.33 -0.10 23.91
N THR A 880 13.58 -0.57 24.04
CA THR A 880 14.69 0.23 24.58
C THR A 880 15.17 1.32 23.63
N TRP A 881 14.92 1.17 22.32
CA TRP A 881 15.26 2.09 21.22
C TRP A 881 16.78 2.32 21.07
N GLY A 882 17.39 2.93 22.09
CA GLY A 882 18.78 3.36 22.18
C GLY A 882 18.86 4.78 22.76
N GLY A 883 20.06 5.20 23.19
CA GLY A 883 20.27 6.52 23.80
C GLY A 883 19.30 6.80 24.96
N LEU A 884 18.67 7.99 24.94
CA LEU A 884 17.64 8.40 25.89
C LEU A 884 16.21 8.03 25.45
N GLN A 885 16.06 7.27 24.36
CA GLN A 885 14.75 7.07 23.69
C GLN A 885 13.96 5.86 24.18
N ARG A 886 14.36 5.25 25.29
CA ARG A 886 13.67 4.13 25.96
C ARG A 886 12.16 4.29 26.04
N ASP A 887 11.42 3.26 25.66
CA ASP A 887 9.96 3.17 25.65
C ASP A 887 9.26 4.28 24.82
N TYR A 888 9.98 5.02 23.96
CA TYR A 888 9.38 6.07 23.12
C TYR A 888 8.28 5.49 22.23
N ALA A 889 8.54 4.34 21.62
CA ALA A 889 7.63 3.65 20.71
C ALA A 889 6.91 2.46 21.37
N ALA A 890 6.75 2.52 22.70
CA ALA A 890 6.11 1.47 23.47
C ALA A 890 4.70 1.14 22.93
N ARG A 891 4.50 -0.10 22.52
CA ARG A 891 3.21 -0.59 21.99
C ARG A 891 2.38 -1.25 23.07
N PHE A 892 1.07 -1.06 23.01
CA PHE A 892 0.10 -1.81 23.80
C PHE A 892 -0.28 -3.09 23.03
N TRP A 893 0.63 -4.06 23.00
CA TRP A 893 0.51 -5.29 22.21
C TRP A 893 0.56 -6.55 23.06
N SER A 894 -0.19 -7.56 22.64
CA SER A 894 0.02 -8.95 23.07
C SER A 894 1.44 -9.41 22.75
N GLY A 895 2.05 -10.21 23.63
CA GLY A 895 3.44 -10.61 23.58
C GLY A 895 4.34 -9.61 24.32
N LEU A 896 4.26 -8.31 24.01
CA LEU A 896 5.01 -7.30 24.78
C LEU A 896 4.50 -7.16 26.22
N ILE A 897 3.18 -7.22 26.44
CA ILE A 897 2.62 -7.17 27.80
C ILE A 897 3.11 -8.31 28.66
N LYS A 898 2.94 -9.54 28.19
CA LYS A 898 3.35 -10.73 28.94
C LYS A 898 4.87 -10.93 29.02
N ASP A 899 5.58 -10.77 27.91
CA ASP A 899 6.97 -11.24 27.81
C ASP A 899 8.00 -10.10 27.96
N TYR A 900 7.58 -8.83 27.95
CA TYR A 900 8.48 -7.68 28.15
C TYR A 900 8.08 -6.79 29.34
N TYR A 901 6.85 -6.25 29.36
CA TYR A 901 6.45 -5.29 30.39
C TYR A 901 6.26 -5.95 31.76
N ILE A 902 5.53 -7.07 31.87
CA ILE A 902 5.33 -7.78 33.15
C ILE A 902 6.68 -8.17 33.80
N PRO A 903 7.62 -8.83 33.09
CA PRO A 903 8.90 -9.19 33.69
C PRO A 903 9.70 -7.98 34.20
N ARG A 904 9.68 -6.86 33.48
CA ARG A 904 10.30 -5.60 33.94
C ARG A 904 9.67 -5.09 35.23
N MET A 905 8.34 -5.14 35.33
CA MET A 905 7.62 -4.78 36.55
C MET A 905 8.04 -5.70 37.70
N GLU A 906 8.04 -7.02 37.52
CA GLU A 906 8.40 -7.97 38.57
C GLU A 906 9.85 -7.83 39.03
N LEU A 907 10.78 -7.66 38.08
CA LEU A 907 12.20 -7.45 38.37
C LEU A 907 12.42 -6.18 39.20
N TYR A 908 11.69 -5.11 38.92
CA TYR A 908 11.77 -3.85 39.67
C TYR A 908 11.39 -3.98 41.15
N PHE A 909 10.45 -4.87 41.49
CA PHE A 909 10.03 -5.14 42.88
C PHE A 909 10.86 -6.25 43.56
N SER A 910 11.84 -6.83 42.85
CA SER A 910 12.75 -7.84 43.37
C SER A 910 14.01 -7.23 43.99
N SER A 911 14.88 -8.08 44.56
CA SER A 911 16.21 -7.67 45.02
C SER A 911 17.18 -7.33 43.88
N HIS A 912 16.83 -7.61 42.63
CA HIS A 912 17.68 -7.45 41.43
C HIS A 912 17.21 -6.30 40.53
N ARG A 913 16.54 -5.29 41.09
CA ARG A 913 16.02 -4.14 40.32
C ARG A 913 17.09 -3.36 39.55
N ASP A 914 18.35 -3.45 39.99
CA ASP A 914 19.54 -2.87 39.36
C ASP A 914 19.94 -3.60 38.06
N GLN A 915 19.45 -4.84 37.85
CA GLN A 915 19.72 -5.64 36.67
C GLN A 915 18.73 -5.40 35.51
N LEU A 916 17.79 -4.47 35.67
CA LEU A 916 16.73 -4.22 34.68
C LEU A 916 17.28 -3.97 33.27
N GLN A 917 18.31 -3.14 33.14
CA GLN A 917 18.91 -2.83 31.84
C GLN A 917 19.60 -4.05 31.22
N ASN A 918 20.30 -4.86 32.04
CA ASN A 918 20.96 -6.07 31.55
C ASN A 918 19.94 -7.10 31.06
N TRP A 919 18.83 -7.26 31.79
CA TRP A 919 17.74 -8.16 31.41
C TRP A 919 17.07 -7.75 30.09
N GLU A 920 16.87 -6.45 29.87
CA GLU A 920 16.27 -5.97 28.62
C GLU A 920 17.16 -6.24 27.41
N GLU A 921 18.48 -6.03 27.54
CA GLU A 921 19.42 -6.35 26.46
C GLU A 921 19.48 -7.86 26.19
N GLU A 922 19.41 -8.70 27.23
CA GLU A 922 19.30 -10.15 27.08
C GLU A 922 18.01 -10.53 26.34
N TRP A 923 16.86 -10.00 26.73
CA TRP A 923 15.57 -10.25 26.07
C TRP A 923 15.57 -9.85 24.59
N LEU A 924 16.25 -8.75 24.24
CA LEU A 924 16.40 -8.33 22.86
C LEU A 924 17.22 -9.33 22.04
N SER A 925 18.32 -9.84 22.60
CA SER A 925 19.24 -10.75 21.90
C SER A 925 18.68 -12.17 21.67
N LEU A 926 17.66 -12.58 22.42
CA LEU A 926 17.10 -13.93 22.33
C LEU A 926 15.92 -14.00 21.34
N PRO A 927 15.87 -14.97 20.42
CA PRO A 927 14.72 -15.17 19.55
C PRO A 927 13.42 -15.38 20.34
N TRP A 928 12.40 -14.61 20.00
CA TRP A 928 11.10 -14.59 20.66
C TRP A 928 10.11 -15.50 19.92
N ASN A 929 9.32 -16.23 20.69
CA ASN A 929 8.21 -17.05 20.17
C ASN A 929 6.95 -16.76 20.95
N ASN A 930 5.83 -16.58 20.23
CA ASN A 930 4.55 -16.34 20.86
C ASN A 930 4.08 -17.56 21.64
N SER A 931 3.88 -17.41 22.95
CA SER A 931 3.31 -18.44 23.81
C SER A 931 1.94 -18.05 24.40
N THR A 932 1.39 -16.90 23.99
CA THR A 932 0.09 -16.43 24.45
C THR A 932 -1.03 -17.18 23.74
N GLN A 933 -1.90 -17.81 24.53
CA GLN A 933 -3.11 -18.44 24.03
C GLN A 933 -4.29 -17.47 24.15
N PRO A 934 -4.96 -17.11 23.04
CA PRO A 934 -6.14 -16.26 23.09
C PRO A 934 -7.27 -16.90 23.92
N PHE A 935 -8.30 -16.12 24.24
CA PHE A 935 -9.54 -16.71 24.75
C PHE A 935 -10.27 -17.44 23.63
N GLU A 936 -10.94 -18.56 23.94
CA GLU A 936 -11.75 -19.30 22.96
C GLU A 936 -12.83 -18.41 22.34
N ASN A 937 -13.48 -17.59 23.16
CA ASN A 937 -14.31 -16.47 22.74
C ASN A 937 -13.83 -15.18 23.39
N ALA A 938 -13.07 -14.38 22.65
CA ALA A 938 -12.48 -13.13 23.14
C ALA A 938 -13.54 -12.06 23.46
N LEU A 939 -14.66 -12.02 22.73
CA LEU A 939 -15.73 -11.04 22.98
C LEU A 939 -16.44 -11.33 24.31
N ASP A 940 -16.80 -12.59 24.56
CA ASP A 940 -17.42 -13.00 25.82
C ASP A 940 -16.47 -12.76 27.00
N ALA A 941 -15.17 -13.07 26.81
CA ALA A 941 -14.15 -12.82 27.81
C ALA A 941 -14.00 -11.32 28.11
N ALA A 942 -13.98 -10.46 27.09
CA ALA A 942 -13.92 -9.02 27.25
C ALA A 942 -15.07 -8.48 28.12
N ILE A 943 -16.31 -8.85 27.79
CA ILE A 943 -17.50 -8.44 28.54
C ILE A 943 -17.45 -8.96 29.98
N LYS A 944 -17.08 -10.23 30.16
CA LYS A 944 -17.00 -10.86 31.47
C LYS A 944 -15.96 -10.20 32.38
N GLU A 945 -14.77 -9.90 31.86
CA GLU A 945 -13.71 -9.30 32.66
C GLU A 945 -13.98 -7.82 32.98
N VAL A 946 -14.57 -7.05 32.05
CA VAL A 946 -15.02 -5.67 32.34
C VAL A 946 -16.07 -5.67 33.46
N ASN A 947 -17.08 -6.55 33.38
CA ASN A 947 -18.11 -6.65 34.43
C ASN A 947 -17.55 -7.03 35.81
N LYS A 948 -16.53 -7.90 35.86
CA LYS A 948 -15.86 -8.26 37.12
C LYS A 948 -15.12 -7.07 37.75
N LEU A 949 -14.51 -6.22 36.92
CA LEU A 949 -13.67 -5.10 37.36
C LEU A 949 -14.42 -3.77 37.44
N ARG A 950 -15.74 -3.76 37.23
CA ARG A 950 -16.57 -2.55 37.30
C ARG A 950 -16.45 -1.81 38.63
N ASN A 951 -16.41 -2.56 39.73
CA ASN A 951 -16.41 -2.02 41.10
C ASN A 951 -15.02 -1.91 41.74
N MET A 952 -13.95 -2.27 41.00
CA MET A 952 -12.56 -2.11 41.41
C MET A 952 -12.05 -0.74 40.96
#